data_AF-A0A534URG4-F1
#
_entry.id   AF-A0A534URG4-F1
#
_cell.length_a   1.000
_cell.length_b   1.000
_cell.length_c   1.000
_cell.angle_alpha   90.00
_cell.angle_beta   90.00
_cell.angle_gamma   90.00
#
_symmetry.space_group_name_H-M   'P 1'
#
loop_
_entity.id
_entity.type
_entity.pdbx_description
1 polymer ?
#
loop_
_entity_poly.entity_id
_entity_poly.type
_entity_poly.pdbx_seq_one_letter_code
_entity_poly.pdbx_strand_id
1 'polypeptide(L)'
;MRIFILSIFLASAAAAQNRVAVLPVQARSGALTPADAAAFTQEMRAAARDSLADRGYEVLAAEGSDPSDALERTGASLVVLGRAAQMEGATVVGIGLYKPGSSSPVSLIRVMGIGIAQLKTDVRAKLPGQLATALGLAPPAVEAKLPRGTLRIPGGTKQQPPEAPVSAPPPPAAPPPPTLVSPPPPADEDPLVTIIRETTTAVEQVRGLRRKQNLKVQILDDKLFSAAVREKAKKELTPAVVAAERARWLAFNLAPPAVDPAQALLDVLDEQVAGFYDPFTKQLVVRKDPPASAGAMGPDGLRVILAHEIEHALQDQNFGIPDMSSLPDDDVRLARSALYEGDAMAVMTAFGALRAHKPVRASIATGAATLRGLDAQTLLRVSGKSPQLLHAPPVLREELVLPYAAGFALVAEAYRRGGFPLVDRMFRSPPSSVHQILHPEAYFAGELPAAVPAPLPPAGTRAIAIGRMGELGTRLALEACVEKEVVKEIAPHWSGDAYTVVEGPKGVLSLLWTTAWSGGVAPNVSNVMKLVQPCWQDQAASGPNPLGWSMGPESKIAGSTELVAVARGSIDLDAAISRQLALRPVMAAAVPPLGNVPPAPSAEATRVDGGRFVSPRLALAGEVPEGFEADSSNPVAEVAIKKLGTGGATVSFVPEPLAGAALDAFFQTASAQIAAAQGGHLTYIGKAKRSLAGVPAEQRSWAVENAGMQLRIEVAPYCGGKAALTLLRLEGGAAARMTLDQFEASIRQTGAAPVCADLE
;
A
#
# COMPACT_ATOMS: atom_id res chain seq x y z
N MET A 1 -32.46 -28.15 -59.65
CA MET A 1 -31.83 -28.90 -58.53
C MET A 1 -30.56 -28.23 -57.96
N ARG A 2 -30.43 -26.90 -58.09
CA ARG A 2 -29.38 -26.06 -57.46
C ARG A 2 -29.94 -25.02 -56.49
N ILE A 3 -31.25 -25.06 -56.25
CA ILE A 3 -31.98 -24.18 -55.31
C ILE A 3 -32.49 -24.98 -54.09
N PHE A 4 -32.35 -26.32 -54.09
CA PHE A 4 -32.81 -27.18 -52.99
C PHE A 4 -31.69 -27.56 -52.00
N ILE A 5 -30.42 -27.39 -52.37
CA ILE A 5 -29.26 -27.71 -51.50
C ILE A 5 -28.79 -26.48 -50.70
N LEU A 6 -29.05 -25.26 -51.18
CA LEU A 6 -28.70 -24.03 -50.46
C LEU A 6 -29.66 -23.75 -49.28
N SER A 7 -30.88 -24.26 -49.33
CA SER A 7 -31.90 -24.08 -48.28
C SER A 7 -31.73 -25.02 -47.09
N ILE A 8 -30.95 -26.12 -47.22
CA ILE A 8 -30.67 -27.05 -46.12
C ILE A 8 -29.40 -26.64 -45.34
N PHE A 9 -28.47 -25.92 -45.98
CA PHE A 9 -27.29 -25.36 -45.30
C PHE A 9 -27.53 -23.99 -44.64
N LEU A 10 -28.51 -23.19 -45.10
CA LEU A 10 -28.89 -21.95 -44.40
C LEU A 10 -29.93 -22.14 -43.29
N ALA A 11 -30.71 -23.24 -43.30
CA ALA A 11 -31.63 -23.54 -42.21
C ALA A 11 -30.94 -24.20 -40.98
N SER A 12 -29.75 -24.79 -41.15
CA SER A 12 -28.97 -25.39 -40.05
C SER A 12 -27.92 -24.44 -39.45
N ALA A 13 -27.46 -23.42 -40.19
CA ALA A 13 -26.55 -22.39 -39.67
C ALA A 13 -27.24 -21.34 -38.79
N ALA A 14 -28.54 -21.10 -38.96
CA ALA A 14 -29.30 -20.17 -38.14
C ALA A 14 -29.67 -20.74 -36.75
N ALA A 15 -29.69 -22.07 -36.59
CA ALA A 15 -29.99 -22.72 -35.30
C ALA A 15 -28.76 -22.87 -34.38
N ALA A 16 -27.54 -22.73 -34.91
CA ALA A 16 -26.29 -22.90 -34.16
C ALA A 16 -25.89 -21.65 -33.35
N GLN A 17 -26.38 -20.46 -33.71
CA GLN A 17 -25.88 -19.21 -33.10
C GLN A 17 -26.33 -19.01 -31.65
N ASN A 18 -27.42 -19.67 -31.23
CA ASN A 18 -28.01 -19.48 -29.91
C ASN A 18 -27.95 -20.76 -29.05
N ARG A 19 -26.82 -21.47 -29.04
CA ARG A 19 -26.63 -22.67 -28.21
C ARG A 19 -25.44 -22.52 -27.27
N VAL A 20 -25.64 -22.83 -25.99
CA VAL A 20 -24.56 -22.87 -24.99
C VAL A 20 -24.44 -24.29 -24.46
N ALA A 21 -23.28 -24.92 -24.62
CA ALA A 21 -23.05 -26.27 -24.12
C ALA A 21 -22.32 -26.23 -22.76
N VAL A 22 -22.83 -26.97 -21.77
CA VAL A 22 -22.19 -27.10 -20.45
C VAL A 22 -21.64 -28.51 -20.29
N LEU A 23 -20.31 -28.59 -20.19
CA LEU A 23 -19.57 -29.84 -20.00
C LEU A 23 -19.55 -30.28 -18.52
N PRO A 24 -19.32 -31.57 -18.24
CA PRO A 24 -19.16 -32.07 -16.88
C PRO A 24 -17.95 -31.44 -16.21
N VAL A 25 -18.11 -31.06 -14.95
CA VAL A 25 -17.03 -30.49 -14.15
C VAL A 25 -15.94 -31.53 -13.97
N GLN A 26 -14.70 -31.16 -14.32
CA GLN A 26 -13.53 -32.01 -14.16
C GLN A 26 -12.96 -31.82 -12.76
N ALA A 27 -13.10 -32.81 -11.90
CA ALA A 27 -12.53 -32.78 -10.56
C ALA A 27 -11.17 -33.49 -10.54
N ARG A 28 -10.13 -32.82 -10.00
CA ARG A 28 -8.91 -33.51 -9.57
C ARG A 28 -9.21 -34.40 -8.35
N SER A 29 -8.40 -35.44 -8.14
CA SER A 29 -8.59 -36.37 -7.01
C SER A 29 -8.70 -35.61 -5.67
N GLY A 30 -9.78 -35.86 -4.92
CA GLY A 30 -10.06 -35.21 -3.63
C GLY A 30 -10.71 -33.81 -3.68
N ALA A 31 -10.99 -33.26 -4.87
CA ALA A 31 -11.58 -31.92 -5.00
C ALA A 31 -13.12 -31.89 -4.92
N LEU A 32 -13.79 -32.85 -5.56
CA LEU A 32 -15.23 -33.09 -5.46
C LEU A 32 -15.48 -34.60 -5.57
N THR A 33 -16.49 -35.12 -4.88
CA THR A 33 -16.96 -36.47 -5.16
C THR A 33 -17.59 -36.50 -6.57
N PRO A 34 -17.64 -37.67 -7.25
CA PRO A 34 -18.33 -37.77 -8.53
C PRO A 34 -19.80 -37.32 -8.47
N ALA A 35 -20.48 -37.57 -7.35
CA ALA A 35 -21.85 -37.11 -7.10
C ALA A 35 -21.93 -35.58 -6.99
N ASP A 36 -21.01 -34.95 -6.28
CA ASP A 36 -20.98 -33.49 -6.13
C ASP A 36 -20.56 -32.78 -7.42
N ALA A 37 -19.62 -33.36 -8.19
CA ALA A 37 -19.25 -32.84 -9.50
C ALA A 37 -20.45 -32.90 -10.47
N ALA A 38 -21.23 -33.98 -10.45
CA ALA A 38 -22.47 -34.08 -11.23
C ALA A 38 -23.52 -33.08 -10.76
N ALA A 39 -23.73 -32.94 -9.45
CA ALA A 39 -24.66 -31.98 -8.88
C ALA A 39 -24.28 -30.53 -9.18
N PHE A 40 -22.98 -30.20 -9.18
CA PHE A 40 -22.47 -28.89 -9.53
C PHE A 40 -22.62 -28.60 -11.03
N THR A 41 -22.34 -29.57 -11.89
CA THR A 41 -22.58 -29.48 -13.34
C THR A 41 -24.05 -29.17 -13.64
N GLN A 42 -24.99 -29.82 -12.93
CA GLN A 42 -26.42 -29.54 -13.09
C GLN A 42 -26.77 -28.11 -12.66
N GLU A 43 -26.16 -27.60 -11.58
CA GLU A 43 -26.38 -26.23 -11.14
C GLU A 43 -25.84 -25.21 -12.15
N MET A 44 -24.65 -25.43 -12.69
CA MET A 44 -24.09 -24.58 -13.75
C MET A 44 -25.03 -24.51 -14.96
N ARG A 45 -25.63 -25.65 -15.33
CA ARG A 45 -26.59 -25.72 -16.43
C ARG A 45 -27.89 -25.00 -16.10
N ALA A 46 -28.40 -25.13 -14.87
CA ALA A 46 -29.60 -24.42 -14.42
C ALA A 46 -29.37 -22.90 -14.39
N ALA A 47 -28.25 -22.44 -13.82
CA ALA A 47 -27.90 -21.03 -13.79
C ALA A 47 -27.75 -20.42 -15.20
N ALA A 48 -27.15 -21.16 -16.14
CA ALA A 48 -27.06 -20.75 -17.54
C ALA A 48 -28.44 -20.70 -18.21
N ARG A 49 -29.33 -21.67 -17.96
CA ARG A 49 -30.70 -21.65 -18.50
C ARG A 49 -31.49 -20.47 -17.97
N ASP A 50 -31.49 -20.27 -16.65
CA ASP A 50 -32.22 -19.18 -16.00
C ASP A 50 -31.74 -17.82 -16.51
N SER A 51 -30.42 -17.66 -16.70
CA SER A 51 -29.83 -16.41 -17.22
C SER A 51 -30.16 -16.12 -18.68
N LEU A 52 -30.50 -17.14 -19.47
CA LEU A 52 -30.66 -17.05 -20.92
C LEU A 52 -32.08 -17.35 -21.40
N ALA A 53 -33.00 -17.68 -20.49
CA ALA A 53 -34.39 -18.09 -20.78
C ALA A 53 -35.11 -17.09 -21.70
N ASP A 54 -34.95 -15.79 -21.45
CA ASP A 54 -35.59 -14.72 -22.23
C ASP A 54 -34.73 -14.18 -23.39
N ARG A 55 -33.56 -14.79 -23.62
CA ARG A 55 -32.55 -14.33 -24.60
C ARG A 55 -32.48 -15.21 -25.84
N GLY A 56 -33.34 -16.24 -25.94
CA GLY A 56 -33.43 -17.13 -27.10
C GLY A 56 -32.29 -18.13 -27.26
N TYR A 57 -31.52 -18.40 -26.18
CA TYR A 57 -30.46 -19.41 -26.18
C TYR A 57 -30.92 -20.74 -25.57
N GLU A 58 -30.58 -21.83 -26.25
CA GLU A 58 -30.75 -23.20 -25.78
C GLU A 58 -29.50 -23.67 -25.03
N VAL A 59 -29.64 -24.12 -23.78
CA VAL A 59 -28.50 -24.64 -23.00
C VAL A 59 -28.48 -26.16 -23.03
N LEU A 60 -27.43 -26.71 -23.63
CA LEU A 60 -27.24 -28.13 -23.86
C LEU A 60 -26.38 -28.79 -22.79
N ALA A 61 -26.67 -30.06 -22.50
CA ALA A 61 -25.73 -30.94 -21.83
C ALA A 61 -24.73 -31.48 -22.86
N ALA A 62 -23.44 -31.30 -22.63
CA ALA A 62 -22.40 -31.88 -23.47
C ALA A 62 -21.59 -32.91 -22.67
N GLU A 63 -20.95 -33.84 -23.38
CA GLU A 63 -20.09 -34.87 -22.78
C GLU A 63 -18.62 -34.67 -23.19
N GLY A 64 -17.70 -35.27 -22.43
CA GLY A 64 -16.26 -35.16 -22.67
C GLY A 64 -15.59 -34.04 -21.89
N SER A 65 -14.31 -33.81 -22.18
CA SER A 65 -13.42 -32.92 -21.41
C SER A 65 -12.76 -31.81 -22.21
N ASP A 66 -12.89 -31.85 -23.54
CA ASP A 66 -12.32 -30.85 -24.45
C ASP A 66 -13.41 -29.87 -24.92
N PRO A 67 -13.28 -28.57 -24.60
CA PRO A 67 -14.20 -27.55 -25.10
C PRO A 67 -14.26 -27.43 -26.62
N SER A 68 -13.16 -27.69 -27.33
CA SER A 68 -13.08 -27.56 -28.80
C SER A 68 -13.91 -28.65 -29.46
N ASP A 69 -13.72 -29.90 -29.05
CA ASP A 69 -14.52 -31.03 -29.52
C ASP A 69 -16.00 -30.89 -29.15
N ALA A 70 -16.30 -30.26 -28.01
CA ALA A 70 -17.66 -30.01 -27.59
C ALA A 70 -18.34 -28.93 -28.44
N LEU A 71 -17.62 -27.85 -28.79
CA LEU A 71 -18.10 -26.81 -29.69
C LEU A 71 -18.43 -27.39 -31.08
N GLU A 72 -17.53 -28.21 -31.63
CA GLU A 72 -17.73 -28.85 -32.95
C GLU A 72 -18.90 -29.84 -32.94
N ARG A 73 -19.00 -30.70 -31.92
CA ARG A 73 -20.07 -31.72 -31.86
C ARG A 73 -21.45 -31.16 -31.55
N THR A 74 -21.53 -30.14 -30.71
CA THR A 74 -22.82 -29.56 -30.29
C THR A 74 -23.29 -28.42 -31.17
N GLY A 75 -22.39 -27.84 -31.98
CA GLY A 75 -22.64 -26.62 -32.74
C GLY A 75 -22.94 -25.42 -31.86
N ALA A 76 -22.50 -25.44 -30.59
CA ALA A 76 -22.73 -24.35 -29.65
C ALA A 76 -21.87 -23.14 -30.00
N SER A 77 -22.42 -21.94 -29.80
CA SER A 77 -21.69 -20.67 -29.95
C SER A 77 -20.79 -20.39 -28.74
N LEU A 78 -20.98 -21.12 -27.64
CA LEU A 78 -20.17 -21.05 -26.42
C LEU A 78 -20.19 -22.38 -25.64
N VAL A 79 -19.04 -22.80 -25.12
CA VAL A 79 -18.93 -23.94 -24.19
C VAL A 79 -18.48 -23.47 -22.81
N VAL A 80 -19.13 -23.96 -21.76
CA VAL A 80 -18.77 -23.72 -20.36
C VAL A 80 -18.15 -24.99 -19.79
N LEU A 81 -16.96 -24.88 -19.21
CA LEU A 81 -16.24 -25.98 -18.56
C LEU A 81 -15.73 -25.58 -17.19
N GLY A 82 -16.11 -26.35 -16.16
CA GLY A 82 -15.57 -26.21 -14.81
C GLY A 82 -14.41 -27.18 -14.55
N ARG A 83 -13.34 -26.71 -13.92
CA ARG A 83 -12.26 -27.55 -13.37
C ARG A 83 -12.12 -27.32 -11.88
N ALA A 84 -12.34 -28.36 -11.08
CA ALA A 84 -12.30 -28.32 -9.63
C ALA A 84 -10.93 -28.76 -9.09
N ALA A 85 -10.42 -28.01 -8.12
CA ALA A 85 -9.19 -28.29 -7.39
C ALA A 85 -9.36 -27.94 -5.90
N GLN A 86 -8.50 -28.52 -5.06
CA GLN A 86 -8.35 -28.14 -3.66
C GLN A 86 -7.32 -27.01 -3.55
N MET A 87 -7.68 -25.93 -2.85
CA MET A 87 -6.76 -24.86 -2.46
C MET A 87 -6.97 -24.57 -0.97
N GLU A 88 -5.94 -24.78 -0.16
CA GLU A 88 -5.94 -24.42 1.26
C GLU A 88 -7.14 -24.99 2.08
N GLY A 89 -7.68 -26.16 1.68
CA GLY A 89 -8.79 -26.84 2.37
C GLY A 89 -10.19 -26.50 1.87
N ALA A 90 -10.32 -25.57 0.90
CA ALA A 90 -11.58 -25.27 0.22
C ALA A 90 -11.59 -25.81 -1.23
N THR A 91 -12.78 -26.18 -1.72
CA THR A 91 -12.95 -26.55 -3.13
C THR A 91 -13.07 -25.29 -3.97
N VAL A 92 -12.20 -25.16 -4.96
CA VAL A 92 -12.21 -24.06 -5.95
C VAL A 92 -12.54 -24.64 -7.32
N VAL A 93 -13.54 -24.09 -8.00
CA VAL A 93 -13.88 -24.44 -9.37
C VAL A 93 -13.60 -23.27 -10.30
N GLY A 94 -12.63 -23.44 -11.18
CA GLY A 94 -12.35 -22.51 -12.27
C GLY A 94 -13.28 -22.82 -13.46
N ILE A 95 -14.19 -21.91 -13.79
CA ILE A 95 -15.16 -22.07 -14.86
C ILE A 95 -14.71 -21.23 -16.05
N GLY A 96 -14.30 -21.88 -17.14
CA GLY A 96 -13.91 -21.24 -18.39
C GLY A 96 -15.05 -21.25 -19.41
N LEU A 97 -15.22 -20.14 -20.12
CA LEU A 97 -16.15 -19.97 -21.24
C LEU A 97 -15.34 -19.92 -22.54
N TYR A 98 -15.65 -20.78 -23.50
CA TYR A 98 -14.86 -21.01 -24.71
C TYR A 98 -15.71 -20.76 -25.95
N LYS A 99 -15.16 -20.04 -26.95
CA LYS A 99 -15.80 -19.78 -28.25
C LYS A 99 -15.19 -20.65 -29.36
N PRO A 100 -15.92 -20.91 -30.46
CA PRO A 100 -15.38 -21.57 -31.64
C PRO A 100 -14.06 -20.92 -32.10
N GLY A 101 -13.04 -21.74 -32.37
CA GLY A 101 -11.72 -21.28 -32.83
C GLY A 101 -10.79 -20.72 -31.74
N SER A 102 -11.18 -20.75 -30.46
CA SER A 102 -10.33 -20.31 -29.33
C SER A 102 -9.88 -21.48 -28.47
N SER A 103 -8.57 -21.67 -28.30
CA SER A 103 -7.98 -22.67 -27.40
C SER A 103 -7.88 -22.20 -25.94
N SER A 104 -8.06 -20.89 -25.69
CA SER A 104 -8.13 -20.28 -24.37
C SER A 104 -9.56 -19.80 -24.06
N PRO A 105 -9.95 -19.78 -22.77
CA PRO A 105 -11.27 -19.29 -22.38
C PRO A 105 -11.34 -17.78 -22.61
N VAL A 106 -12.41 -17.31 -23.25
CA VAL A 106 -12.70 -15.88 -23.44
C VAL A 106 -13.17 -15.21 -22.15
N SER A 107 -13.58 -15.98 -21.15
CA SER A 107 -13.82 -15.53 -19.77
C SER A 107 -13.54 -16.68 -18.80
N LEU A 108 -13.00 -16.36 -17.62
CA LEU A 108 -12.67 -17.31 -16.57
C LEU A 108 -13.19 -16.82 -15.22
N ILE A 109 -14.07 -17.62 -14.61
CA ILE A 109 -14.72 -17.34 -13.32
C ILE A 109 -14.12 -18.25 -12.26
N ARG A 110 -13.92 -17.73 -11.04
CA ARG A 110 -13.55 -18.55 -9.88
C ARG A 110 -14.71 -18.63 -8.90
N VAL A 111 -15.16 -19.86 -8.65
CA VAL A 111 -16.19 -20.19 -7.66
C VAL A 111 -15.54 -20.93 -6.49
N MET A 112 -15.79 -20.50 -5.27
CA MET A 112 -15.12 -21.04 -4.07
C MET A 112 -16.12 -21.37 -2.96
N GLY A 113 -15.96 -22.52 -2.31
CA GLY A 113 -16.83 -22.92 -1.21
C GLY A 113 -16.27 -24.09 -0.42
N ILE A 114 -16.62 -24.16 0.87
CA ILE A 114 -16.22 -25.25 1.78
C ILE A 114 -17.13 -26.48 1.58
N GLY A 115 -18.17 -26.38 0.74
CA GLY A 115 -19.04 -27.48 0.33
C GLY A 115 -19.92 -27.15 -0.88
N ILE A 116 -20.61 -28.16 -1.41
CA ILE A 116 -21.38 -28.07 -2.67
C ILE A 116 -22.47 -26.99 -2.65
N ALA A 117 -23.10 -26.73 -1.50
CA ALA A 117 -24.12 -25.70 -1.36
C ALA A 117 -23.57 -24.29 -1.64
N GLN A 118 -22.38 -23.97 -1.11
CA GLN A 118 -21.76 -22.66 -1.28
C GLN A 118 -21.22 -22.47 -2.70
N LEU A 119 -20.71 -23.53 -3.33
CA LEU A 119 -20.35 -23.52 -4.74
C LEU A 119 -21.57 -23.21 -5.62
N LYS A 120 -22.71 -23.85 -5.35
CA LYS A 120 -23.98 -23.61 -6.07
C LYS A 120 -24.48 -22.17 -5.94
N THR A 121 -24.37 -21.58 -4.76
CA THR A 121 -24.73 -20.17 -4.54
C THR A 121 -23.80 -19.24 -5.32
N ASP A 122 -22.49 -19.43 -5.22
CA ASP A 122 -21.50 -18.54 -5.82
C ASP A 122 -21.48 -18.64 -7.36
N VAL A 123 -21.76 -19.83 -7.94
CA VAL A 123 -21.90 -19.96 -9.41
C VAL A 123 -23.17 -19.28 -9.94
N ARG A 124 -24.29 -19.31 -9.20
CA ARG A 124 -25.51 -18.59 -9.59
C ARG A 124 -25.33 -17.07 -9.57
N ALA A 125 -24.46 -16.56 -8.69
CA ALA A 125 -24.16 -15.14 -8.63
C ALA A 125 -23.26 -14.68 -9.80
N LYS A 126 -22.24 -15.47 -10.15
CA LYS A 126 -21.16 -15.03 -11.05
C LYS A 126 -21.32 -15.44 -12.51
N LEU A 127 -21.86 -16.65 -12.76
CA LEU A 127 -21.96 -17.20 -14.11
C LEU A 127 -22.88 -16.40 -15.06
N PRO A 128 -24.04 -15.86 -14.64
CA PRO A 128 -24.94 -15.10 -15.52
C PRO A 128 -24.30 -13.87 -16.18
N GLY A 129 -23.60 -13.03 -15.38
CA GLY A 129 -22.97 -11.81 -15.89
C GLY A 129 -21.87 -12.11 -16.92
N GLN A 130 -21.06 -13.12 -16.63
CA GLN A 130 -19.97 -13.54 -17.51
C GLN A 130 -20.44 -14.25 -18.77
N LEU A 131 -21.54 -15.02 -18.69
CA LEU A 131 -22.22 -15.59 -19.87
C LEU A 131 -22.75 -14.47 -20.77
N ALA A 132 -23.43 -13.47 -20.20
CA ALA A 132 -23.97 -12.35 -20.96
C ALA A 132 -22.85 -11.55 -21.65
N THR A 133 -21.74 -11.27 -20.95
CA THR A 133 -20.56 -10.63 -21.55
C THR A 133 -19.93 -11.48 -22.65
N ALA A 134 -19.71 -12.78 -22.41
CA ALA A 134 -19.08 -13.67 -23.38
C ALA A 134 -19.92 -13.82 -24.65
N LEU A 135 -21.25 -13.80 -24.55
CA LEU A 135 -22.17 -13.84 -25.69
C LEU A 135 -22.37 -12.46 -26.36
N GLY A 136 -21.75 -11.39 -25.84
CA GLY A 136 -21.93 -10.03 -26.36
C GLY A 136 -23.29 -9.42 -26.05
N LEU A 137 -24.02 -9.97 -25.08
CA LEU A 137 -25.35 -9.51 -24.63
C LEU A 137 -25.28 -8.42 -23.55
N ALA A 138 -24.10 -8.21 -22.96
CA ALA A 138 -23.80 -7.18 -21.98
C ALA A 138 -22.37 -6.65 -22.20
N PRO A 139 -22.10 -5.36 -21.93
CA PRO A 139 -20.73 -4.84 -21.94
C PRO A 139 -19.85 -5.63 -20.95
N PRO A 140 -18.53 -5.73 -21.19
CA PRO A 140 -17.64 -6.47 -20.31
C PRO A 140 -17.67 -5.90 -18.89
N ALA A 141 -18.28 -6.64 -17.98
CA ALA A 141 -18.27 -6.32 -16.57
C ALA A 141 -16.89 -6.64 -15.98
N VAL A 142 -16.24 -5.64 -15.41
CA VAL A 142 -15.05 -5.84 -14.57
C VAL A 142 -15.51 -6.54 -13.30
N GLU A 143 -15.36 -7.86 -13.24
CA GLU A 143 -15.78 -8.64 -12.08
C GLU A 143 -14.78 -8.50 -10.93
N ALA A 144 -15.31 -8.17 -9.75
CA ALA A 144 -14.58 -8.04 -8.50
C ALA A 144 -14.04 -9.41 -8.04
N LYS A 145 -12.74 -9.48 -7.73
CA LYS A 145 -12.12 -10.68 -7.15
C LYS A 145 -12.30 -10.70 -5.62
N LEU A 146 -13.18 -11.58 -5.15
CA LEU A 146 -13.19 -12.08 -3.78
C LEU A 146 -11.95 -12.97 -3.52
N PRO A 147 -11.25 -12.84 -2.37
CA PRO A 147 -10.35 -13.86 -1.86
C PRO A 147 -11.06 -14.74 -0.81
N ARG A 148 -10.58 -15.98 -0.61
CA ARG A 148 -10.27 -16.54 0.73
C ARG A 148 -9.92 -18.03 0.72
N GLY A 149 -8.91 -18.39 1.52
CA GLY A 149 -9.17 -19.39 2.56
C GLY A 149 -8.09 -20.41 2.80
N THR A 150 -7.23 -20.09 3.77
CA THR A 150 -6.21 -20.87 4.49
C THR A 150 -6.76 -22.09 5.27
N LEU A 151 -6.07 -23.25 5.28
CA LEU A 151 -5.80 -24.15 6.44
C LEU A 151 -4.98 -25.43 6.10
N ARG A 152 -4.31 -25.98 7.14
CA ARG A 152 -3.07 -26.81 7.15
C ARG A 152 -3.24 -28.34 7.42
N ILE A 153 -2.22 -29.08 6.92
CA ILE A 153 -1.46 -30.33 7.31
C ILE A 153 -1.78 -31.07 8.65
N PRO A 154 -1.59 -32.42 8.78
CA PRO A 154 -0.36 -33.05 9.35
C PRO A 154 -0.06 -34.49 8.79
N GLY A 155 1.07 -35.20 8.93
CA GLY A 155 2.34 -35.15 9.67
C GLY A 155 3.14 -36.48 9.45
N GLY A 156 4.32 -36.66 10.06
CA GLY A 156 5.01 -37.97 10.21
C GLY A 156 6.53 -37.98 9.93
N THR A 157 7.38 -37.60 10.89
CA THR A 157 8.24 -38.45 11.76
C THR A 157 9.71 -38.68 11.34
N LYS A 158 10.61 -38.19 12.24
CA LYS A 158 11.91 -38.72 12.75
C LYS A 158 13.05 -39.10 11.78
N GLN A 159 14.21 -38.46 11.97
CA GLN A 159 15.44 -39.15 12.45
C GLN A 159 16.52 -38.16 12.95
N GLN A 160 17.36 -38.64 13.87
CA GLN A 160 18.49 -37.98 14.57
C GLN A 160 19.77 -38.82 14.31
N PRO A 161 20.96 -38.45 14.86
CA PRO A 161 22.01 -37.51 14.42
C PRO A 161 23.24 -38.26 13.82
N PRO A 162 24.40 -37.61 13.56
CA PRO A 162 25.45 -37.62 14.60
C PRO A 162 26.31 -36.35 14.72
N GLU A 163 27.08 -36.34 15.81
CA GLU A 163 27.90 -35.28 16.41
C GLU A 163 29.18 -34.85 15.69
N ALA A 164 29.65 -33.71 16.18
CA ALA A 164 30.81 -32.84 15.90
C ALA A 164 32.20 -33.48 15.68
N PRO A 165 33.15 -32.64 15.26
CA PRO A 165 34.30 -32.36 16.13
C PRO A 165 34.59 -30.87 16.37
N VAL A 166 35.32 -30.62 17.45
CA VAL A 166 35.50 -29.37 18.23
C VAL A 166 36.87 -28.72 18.01
N SER A 167 36.96 -27.39 18.17
CA SER A 167 38.02 -26.57 18.83
C SER A 167 38.30 -25.25 18.05
N ALA A 168 38.54 -24.04 18.61
CA ALA A 168 38.82 -23.52 19.96
C ALA A 168 38.40 -22.00 20.06
N PRO A 169 38.42 -21.33 21.24
CA PRO A 169 37.59 -20.15 21.57
C PRO A 169 38.26 -18.74 21.49
N PRO A 170 37.47 -17.64 21.34
CA PRO A 170 37.89 -16.25 21.57
C PRO A 170 37.52 -15.73 23.00
N PRO A 171 38.08 -14.57 23.46
CA PRO A 171 38.10 -14.13 24.88
C PRO A 171 36.73 -13.66 25.44
N PRO A 172 36.57 -13.55 26.78
CA PRO A 172 35.24 -13.47 27.42
C PRO A 172 34.52 -12.12 27.23
N ALA A 173 33.24 -12.22 26.86
CA ALA A 173 32.28 -11.11 26.81
C ALA A 173 31.69 -10.79 28.19
N ALA A 174 31.27 -9.54 28.38
CA ALA A 174 30.56 -9.06 29.58
C ALA A 174 29.28 -9.89 29.87
N PRO A 175 28.88 -10.04 31.15
CA PRO A 175 27.72 -10.86 31.49
C PRO A 175 26.42 -10.27 30.89
N PRO A 176 25.54 -11.12 30.34
CA PRO A 176 24.26 -10.67 29.80
C PRO A 176 23.34 -10.18 30.93
N PRO A 177 22.45 -9.21 30.65
CA PRO A 177 21.43 -8.80 31.62
C PRO A 177 20.52 -9.99 31.97
N PRO A 178 20.02 -10.06 33.22
CA PRO A 178 19.24 -11.20 33.68
C PRO A 178 17.98 -11.37 32.83
N THR A 179 17.81 -12.56 32.26
CA THR A 179 16.55 -13.02 31.68
C THR A 179 15.50 -13.08 32.79
N LEU A 180 14.58 -12.12 32.77
CA LEU A 180 13.36 -12.19 33.58
C LEU A 180 12.49 -13.31 33.00
N VAL A 181 12.56 -14.48 33.63
CA VAL A 181 11.64 -15.59 33.36
C VAL A 181 10.26 -15.15 33.83
N SER A 182 9.33 -14.93 32.90
CA SER A 182 7.93 -14.69 33.24
C SER A 182 7.36 -15.90 33.97
N PRO A 183 6.64 -15.73 35.09
CA PRO A 183 5.99 -16.85 35.77
C PRO A 183 4.95 -17.51 34.84
N PRO A 184 4.73 -18.83 34.94
CA PRO A 184 3.77 -19.54 34.12
C PRO A 184 2.34 -19.00 34.32
N PRO A 185 1.50 -18.92 33.27
CA PRO A 185 0.11 -18.47 33.38
C PRO A 185 -0.69 -19.29 34.40
N PRO A 186 -1.65 -18.69 35.11
CA PRO A 186 -2.68 -19.42 35.84
C PRO A 186 -3.43 -20.39 34.91
N ALA A 187 -3.82 -21.56 35.41
CA ALA A 187 -4.36 -22.66 34.59
C ALA A 187 -5.70 -22.35 33.86
N ASP A 188 -6.40 -21.27 34.23
CA ASP A 188 -7.73 -20.88 33.71
C ASP A 188 -7.75 -19.48 33.05
N GLU A 189 -6.59 -18.92 32.69
CA GLU A 189 -6.52 -17.58 32.10
C GLU A 189 -6.90 -17.58 30.60
N ASP A 190 -7.70 -16.58 30.17
CA ASP A 190 -8.07 -16.38 28.77
C ASP A 190 -6.80 -16.36 27.88
N PRO A 191 -6.74 -17.19 26.81
CA PRO A 191 -5.58 -17.22 25.91
C PRO A 191 -5.19 -15.85 25.35
N LEU A 192 -6.17 -14.97 25.11
CA LEU A 192 -5.94 -13.61 24.62
C LEU A 192 -5.25 -12.75 25.68
N VAL A 193 -5.60 -12.92 26.96
CA VAL A 193 -4.93 -12.24 28.08
C VAL A 193 -3.48 -12.71 28.21
N THR A 194 -3.22 -14.02 28.06
CA THR A 194 -1.86 -14.57 28.03
C THR A 194 -1.04 -13.97 26.88
N ILE A 195 -1.62 -13.94 25.67
CA ILE A 195 -0.98 -13.35 24.48
C ILE A 195 -0.64 -11.87 24.72
N ILE A 196 -1.56 -11.10 25.30
CA ILE A 196 -1.35 -9.66 25.56
C ILE A 196 -0.23 -9.47 26.59
N ARG A 197 -0.21 -10.24 27.69
CA ARG A 197 0.84 -10.14 28.71
C ARG A 197 2.23 -10.46 28.15
N GLU A 198 2.34 -11.55 27.40
CA GLU A 198 3.61 -11.96 26.79
C GLU A 198 4.08 -10.94 25.74
N THR A 199 3.17 -10.49 24.87
CA THR A 199 3.47 -9.46 23.88
C THR A 199 3.90 -8.17 24.57
N THR A 200 3.24 -7.78 25.67
CA THR A 200 3.64 -6.59 26.45
C THR A 200 5.08 -6.71 26.94
N THR A 201 5.42 -7.85 27.55
CA THR A 201 6.77 -8.07 28.08
C THR A 201 7.82 -8.04 26.97
N ALA A 202 7.51 -8.63 25.82
CA ALA A 202 8.41 -8.62 24.67
C ALA A 202 8.55 -7.21 24.06
N VAL A 203 7.46 -6.45 23.92
CA VAL A 203 7.50 -5.06 23.42
C VAL A 203 8.35 -4.19 24.32
N GLU A 204 8.22 -4.30 25.65
CA GLU A 204 9.09 -3.57 26.59
C GLU A 204 10.59 -3.88 26.37
N GLN A 205 10.92 -5.13 26.03
CA GLN A 205 12.30 -5.54 25.72
C GLN A 205 12.78 -4.98 24.38
N VAL A 206 11.95 -5.08 23.33
CA VAL A 206 12.28 -4.58 21.98
C VAL A 206 12.46 -3.08 21.99
N ARG A 207 11.52 -2.36 22.61
CA ARG A 207 11.47 -0.90 22.62
C ARG A 207 12.48 -0.28 23.59
N GLY A 208 12.86 -1.01 24.63
CA GLY A 208 13.69 -0.51 25.72
C GLY A 208 12.95 0.42 26.69
N LEU A 209 11.61 0.50 26.59
CA LEU A 209 10.75 1.25 27.50
C LEU A 209 10.05 0.30 28.48
N ARG A 210 9.83 0.78 29.71
CA ARG A 210 9.06 0.06 30.71
C ARG A 210 7.71 0.71 30.91
N ARG A 211 6.69 -0.10 31.17
CA ARG A 211 5.40 0.39 31.65
C ARG A 211 5.58 1.01 33.05
N LYS A 212 5.06 2.21 33.24
CA LYS A 212 4.95 2.88 34.55
C LYS A 212 3.75 2.36 35.33
N GLN A 213 2.75 1.81 34.64
CA GLN A 213 1.57 1.18 35.23
C GLN A 213 1.12 -0.01 34.38
N ASN A 214 0.45 -0.98 35.01
CA ASN A 214 -0.11 -2.12 34.28
C ASN A 214 -1.15 -1.65 33.25
N LEU A 215 -1.11 -2.25 32.05
CA LEU A 215 -2.08 -1.96 31.01
C LEU A 215 -3.46 -2.48 31.44
N LYS A 216 -4.45 -1.61 31.40
CA LYS A 216 -5.85 -2.00 31.50
C LYS A 216 -6.28 -2.56 30.16
N VAL A 217 -6.78 -3.79 30.15
CA VAL A 217 -7.19 -4.49 28.93
C VAL A 217 -8.69 -4.72 28.97
N GLN A 218 -9.37 -4.35 27.89
CA GLN A 218 -10.79 -4.59 27.70
C GLN A 218 -10.97 -5.48 26.47
N ILE A 219 -11.49 -6.70 26.66
CA ILE A 219 -11.80 -7.61 25.56
C ILE A 219 -13.29 -7.48 25.25
N LEU A 220 -13.63 -7.09 24.02
CA LEU A 220 -15.00 -6.79 23.59
C LEU A 220 -15.42 -7.70 22.43
N ASP A 221 -16.69 -8.11 22.40
CA ASP A 221 -17.27 -8.69 21.19
C ASP A 221 -17.35 -7.64 20.05
N ASP A 222 -17.65 -8.09 18.83
CA ASP A 222 -17.65 -7.23 17.65
C ASP A 222 -18.54 -5.99 17.78
N LYS A 223 -19.73 -6.15 18.38
CA LYS A 223 -20.71 -5.08 18.51
C LYS A 223 -20.22 -4.03 19.50
N LEU A 224 -19.74 -4.47 20.67
CA LEU A 224 -19.21 -3.57 21.69
C LEU A 224 -17.89 -2.92 21.25
N PHE A 225 -17.06 -3.63 20.50
CA PHE A 225 -15.82 -3.09 19.94
C PHE A 225 -16.13 -1.96 18.96
N SER A 226 -17.00 -2.16 17.97
CA SER A 226 -17.41 -1.11 17.04
C SER A 226 -18.05 0.08 17.74
N ALA A 227 -18.83 -0.16 18.80
CA ALA A 227 -19.35 0.93 19.64
C ALA A 227 -18.21 1.72 20.32
N ALA A 228 -17.21 1.04 20.87
CA ALA A 228 -16.06 1.68 21.52
C ALA A 228 -15.23 2.53 20.54
N VAL A 229 -15.02 2.06 19.30
CA VAL A 229 -14.37 2.83 18.23
C VAL A 229 -15.14 4.12 17.94
N ARG A 230 -16.46 4.01 17.78
CA ARG A 230 -17.34 5.17 17.52
C ARG A 230 -17.37 6.15 18.68
N GLU A 231 -17.34 5.66 19.92
CA GLU A 231 -17.26 6.54 21.11
C GLU A 231 -15.91 7.26 21.20
N LYS A 232 -14.79 6.61 20.85
CA LYS A 232 -13.49 7.29 20.72
C LYS A 232 -13.55 8.38 19.64
N ALA A 233 -14.06 8.04 18.45
CA ALA A 233 -14.18 8.99 17.34
C ALA A 233 -15.02 10.22 17.71
N LYS A 234 -16.12 10.06 18.46
CA LYS A 234 -16.95 11.18 18.94
C LYS A 234 -16.22 12.15 19.85
N LYS A 235 -15.25 11.68 20.64
CA LYS A 235 -14.44 12.56 21.52
C LYS A 235 -13.48 13.43 20.71
N GLU A 236 -13.00 12.92 19.58
CA GLU A 236 -12.09 13.62 18.67
C GLU A 236 -12.86 14.55 17.71
N LEU A 237 -14.02 14.09 17.22
CA LEU A 237 -14.89 14.81 16.28
C LEU A 237 -15.86 15.77 16.98
N THR A 238 -15.31 16.76 17.69
CA THR A 238 -16.14 17.82 18.28
C THR A 238 -16.87 18.63 17.19
N PRO A 239 -18.02 19.26 17.48
CA PRO A 239 -18.75 20.05 16.49
C PRO A 239 -17.91 21.14 15.79
N ALA A 240 -16.97 21.75 16.51
CA ALA A 240 -16.07 22.76 15.97
C ALA A 240 -15.06 22.16 14.98
N VAL A 241 -14.44 21.03 15.32
CA VAL A 241 -13.51 20.30 14.44
C VAL A 241 -14.24 19.86 13.17
N VAL A 242 -15.43 19.28 13.31
CA VAL A 242 -16.23 18.82 12.18
C VAL A 242 -16.64 19.98 11.27
N ALA A 243 -17.06 21.13 11.84
CA ALA A 243 -17.42 22.30 11.06
C ALA A 243 -16.22 22.90 10.31
N ALA A 244 -15.05 22.99 10.96
CA ALA A 244 -13.82 23.47 10.33
C ALA A 244 -13.39 22.55 9.18
N GLU A 245 -13.51 21.24 9.36
CA GLU A 245 -13.12 20.24 8.36
C GLU A 245 -14.04 20.26 7.14
N ARG A 246 -15.37 20.36 7.36
CA ARG A 246 -16.36 20.56 6.29
C ARG A 246 -16.07 21.82 5.47
N ALA A 247 -15.73 22.92 6.16
CA ALA A 247 -15.39 24.17 5.51
C ALA A 247 -14.08 24.07 4.72
N ARG A 248 -13.05 23.39 5.27
CA ARG A 248 -11.77 23.12 4.59
C ARG A 248 -11.97 22.31 3.31
N TRP A 249 -12.68 21.18 3.39
CA TRP A 249 -12.94 20.31 2.23
C TRP A 249 -13.69 21.04 1.12
N LEU A 250 -14.73 21.80 1.47
CA LEU A 250 -15.50 22.57 0.49
C LEU A 250 -14.66 23.69 -0.13
N ALA A 251 -13.96 24.49 0.69
CA ALA A 251 -13.21 25.65 0.25
C ALA A 251 -12.07 25.32 -0.74
N PHE A 252 -11.39 24.18 -0.52
CA PHE A 252 -10.29 23.71 -1.35
C PHE A 252 -10.67 22.66 -2.40
N ASN A 253 -11.95 22.27 -2.47
CA ASN A 253 -12.42 21.20 -3.36
C ASN A 253 -11.73 19.83 -3.13
N LEU A 254 -11.51 19.46 -1.87
CA LEU A 254 -10.76 18.23 -1.52
C LEU A 254 -11.57 16.94 -1.68
N ALA A 255 -12.90 17.06 -1.74
CA ALA A 255 -13.84 15.97 -1.92
C ALA A 255 -15.13 16.47 -2.59
N PRO A 256 -15.94 15.57 -3.18
CA PRO A 256 -17.25 15.96 -3.70
C PRO A 256 -18.11 16.64 -2.61
N PRO A 257 -18.86 17.72 -2.92
CA PRO A 257 -19.59 18.50 -1.91
C PRO A 257 -20.63 17.71 -1.09
N ALA A 258 -21.11 16.60 -1.63
CA ALA A 258 -22.08 15.72 -0.96
C ALA A 258 -21.44 14.80 0.10
N VAL A 259 -20.12 14.64 0.10
CA VAL A 259 -19.41 13.79 1.05
C VAL A 259 -19.15 14.54 2.34
N ASP A 260 -19.64 14.00 3.45
CA ASP A 260 -19.38 14.54 4.78
C ASP A 260 -18.08 13.96 5.35
N PRO A 261 -17.10 14.78 5.77
CA PRO A 261 -15.81 14.28 6.27
C PRO A 261 -15.94 13.45 7.54
N ALA A 262 -16.84 13.84 8.46
CA ALA A 262 -17.03 13.10 9.71
C ALA A 262 -17.67 11.73 9.44
N GLN A 263 -18.69 11.66 8.58
CA GLN A 263 -19.28 10.40 8.17
C GLN A 263 -18.28 9.52 7.41
N ALA A 264 -17.54 10.08 6.46
CA ALA A 264 -16.52 9.35 5.71
C ALA A 264 -15.45 8.75 6.62
N LEU A 265 -15.00 9.49 7.65
CA LEU A 265 -14.08 8.96 8.65
C LEU A 265 -14.74 7.84 9.47
N LEU A 266 -15.97 8.02 9.95
CA LEU A 266 -16.68 6.98 10.70
C LEU A 266 -16.88 5.69 9.89
N ASP A 267 -17.14 5.80 8.58
CA ASP A 267 -17.29 4.66 7.68
C ASP A 267 -15.98 3.87 7.52
N VAL A 268 -14.83 4.56 7.58
CA VAL A 268 -13.49 3.95 7.55
C VAL A 268 -13.13 3.33 8.90
N LEU A 269 -13.43 4.00 10.02
CA LEU A 269 -13.03 3.53 11.36
C LEU A 269 -13.70 2.21 11.76
N ASP A 270 -14.86 1.88 11.17
CA ASP A 270 -15.49 0.57 11.38
C ASP A 270 -14.68 -0.61 10.80
N GLU A 271 -13.65 -0.36 9.99
CA GLU A 271 -12.71 -1.37 9.47
C GLU A 271 -11.57 -1.73 10.43
N GLN A 272 -11.53 -1.13 11.63
CA GLN A 272 -10.39 -1.24 12.53
C GLN A 272 -10.01 -2.68 12.91
N VAL A 273 -8.70 -2.87 13.10
CA VAL A 273 -8.01 -4.15 13.26
C VAL A 273 -8.30 -4.76 14.66
N ALA A 274 -7.54 -5.79 15.04
CA ALA A 274 -7.82 -6.65 16.19
C ALA A 274 -7.85 -5.94 17.57
N GLY A 275 -7.42 -4.68 17.65
CA GLY A 275 -7.46 -3.87 18.87
C GLY A 275 -7.09 -2.41 18.59
N PHE A 276 -7.26 -1.55 19.60
CA PHE A 276 -6.73 -0.19 19.63
C PHE A 276 -6.37 0.25 21.06
N TYR A 277 -5.39 1.13 21.21
CA TYR A 277 -5.18 1.87 22.46
C TYR A 277 -6.03 3.15 22.52
N ASP A 278 -6.76 3.35 23.63
CA ASP A 278 -7.53 4.56 23.90
C ASP A 278 -6.77 5.50 24.85
N PRO A 279 -6.22 6.63 24.38
CA PRO A 279 -5.51 7.58 25.23
C PRO A 279 -6.44 8.34 26.20
N PHE A 280 -7.76 8.36 25.98
CA PHE A 280 -8.71 9.01 26.89
C PHE A 280 -8.99 8.15 28.12
N THR A 281 -9.19 6.85 27.91
CA THR A 281 -9.48 5.93 29.02
C THR A 281 -8.24 5.21 29.55
N LYS A 282 -7.10 5.33 28.85
CA LYS A 282 -5.82 4.67 29.14
C LYS A 282 -5.96 3.14 29.12
N GLN A 283 -6.72 2.61 28.16
CA GLN A 283 -7.03 1.19 28.03
C GLN A 283 -6.63 0.65 26.66
N LEU A 284 -6.14 -0.58 26.64
CA LEU A 284 -6.03 -1.38 25.43
C LEU A 284 -7.36 -2.11 25.20
N VAL A 285 -8.07 -1.78 24.13
CA VAL A 285 -9.32 -2.41 23.74
C VAL A 285 -9.02 -3.45 22.66
N VAL A 286 -9.40 -4.71 22.87
CA VAL A 286 -9.09 -5.82 21.98
C VAL A 286 -10.38 -6.54 21.59
N ARG A 287 -10.50 -6.91 20.32
CA ARG A 287 -11.63 -7.68 19.82
C ARG A 287 -11.48 -9.13 20.25
N LYS A 288 -12.55 -9.70 20.83
CA LYS A 288 -12.61 -11.09 21.32
C LYS A 288 -12.33 -12.10 20.21
N ASP A 289 -12.89 -11.84 19.04
CA ASP A 289 -12.72 -12.64 17.83
C ASP A 289 -12.02 -11.77 16.77
N PRO A 290 -10.67 -11.75 16.74
CA PRO A 290 -9.93 -10.96 15.76
C PRO A 290 -10.32 -11.35 14.33
N PRO A 291 -10.46 -10.38 13.40
CA PRO A 291 -10.82 -10.68 12.03
C PRO A 291 -9.78 -11.61 11.38
N ALA A 292 -10.19 -12.40 10.39
CA ALA A 292 -9.31 -13.32 9.68
C ALA A 292 -8.07 -12.62 9.07
N SER A 293 -8.12 -11.31 8.80
CA SER A 293 -6.99 -10.49 8.37
C SER A 293 -5.89 -10.32 9.44
N ALA A 294 -6.24 -10.41 10.73
CA ALA A 294 -5.33 -10.48 11.86
C ALA A 294 -4.85 -11.92 12.13
N GLY A 295 -5.69 -12.92 11.85
CA GLY A 295 -5.37 -14.35 11.97
C GLY A 295 -4.64 -14.98 10.76
N ALA A 296 -4.56 -14.29 9.61
CA ALA A 296 -3.93 -14.78 8.38
C ALA A 296 -2.41 -15.03 8.50
N MET A 297 -1.78 -14.55 9.57
CA MET A 297 -0.38 -14.87 9.91
C MET A 297 -0.27 -15.84 11.10
N GLY A 298 -1.35 -16.53 11.47
CA GLY A 298 -1.43 -17.37 12.67
C GLY A 298 -1.43 -16.56 13.97
N PRO A 299 -1.17 -17.21 15.13
CA PRO A 299 -1.05 -16.54 16.44
C PRO A 299 -0.02 -15.40 16.45
N ASP A 300 0.96 -15.46 15.55
CA ASP A 300 2.01 -14.45 15.41
C ASP A 300 1.50 -13.15 14.77
N GLY A 301 0.49 -13.21 13.91
CA GLY A 301 -0.12 -12.01 13.31
C GLY A 301 -0.81 -11.12 14.33
N LEU A 302 -1.61 -11.73 15.21
CA LEU A 302 -2.26 -11.02 16.30
C LEU A 302 -1.23 -10.38 17.24
N ARG A 303 -0.14 -11.09 17.58
CA ARG A 303 0.93 -10.55 18.42
C ARG A 303 1.60 -9.34 17.79
N VAL A 304 1.84 -9.35 16.48
CA VAL A 304 2.43 -8.22 15.76
C VAL A 304 1.49 -7.01 15.78
N ILE A 305 0.18 -7.20 15.58
CA ILE A 305 -0.81 -6.10 15.69
C ILE A 305 -0.88 -5.59 17.13
N LEU A 306 -0.92 -6.48 18.12
CA LEU A 306 -0.91 -6.07 19.53
C LEU A 306 0.38 -5.34 19.91
N ALA A 307 1.52 -5.66 19.28
CA ALA A 307 2.77 -4.94 19.51
C ALA A 307 2.66 -3.46 19.13
N HIS A 308 1.94 -3.14 18.04
CA HIS A 308 1.62 -1.77 17.64
C HIS A 308 0.81 -1.04 18.73
N GLU A 309 -0.29 -1.66 19.16
CA GLU A 309 -1.20 -1.02 20.15
C GLU A 309 -0.60 -0.92 21.55
N ILE A 310 0.20 -1.90 21.95
CA ILE A 310 0.93 -1.86 23.22
C ILE A 310 1.99 -0.76 23.17
N GLU A 311 2.61 -0.50 22.02
CA GLU A 311 3.55 0.61 21.89
C GLU A 311 2.87 1.95 22.15
N HIS A 312 1.65 2.18 21.64
CA HIS A 312 0.91 3.39 21.99
C HIS A 312 0.70 3.55 23.51
N ALA A 313 0.46 2.46 24.23
CA ALA A 313 0.37 2.49 25.68
C ALA A 313 1.72 2.84 26.34
N LEU A 314 2.84 2.34 25.82
CA LEU A 314 4.18 2.68 26.31
C LEU A 314 4.55 4.13 26.01
N GLN A 315 4.21 4.64 24.82
CA GLN A 315 4.41 6.02 24.41
C GLN A 315 3.66 6.97 25.34
N ASP A 316 2.38 6.69 25.61
CA ASP A 316 1.56 7.50 26.50
C ASP A 316 2.09 7.48 27.95
N GLN A 317 2.51 6.32 28.45
CA GLN A 317 3.08 6.24 29.80
C GLN A 317 4.42 6.95 29.90
N ASN A 318 5.29 6.86 28.88
CA ASN A 318 6.66 7.37 28.96
C ASN A 318 6.79 8.83 28.55
N PHE A 319 6.06 9.26 27.52
CA PHE A 319 6.15 10.59 26.92
C PHE A 319 4.85 11.40 27.05
N GLY A 320 3.71 10.72 27.17
CA GLY A 320 2.38 11.34 27.20
C GLY A 320 1.88 11.66 25.80
N ILE A 321 0.69 11.17 25.44
CA ILE A 321 0.04 11.55 24.19
C ILE A 321 -0.66 12.90 24.41
N PRO A 322 -0.31 13.97 23.64
CA PRO A 322 -0.98 15.25 23.78
C PRO A 322 -2.44 15.15 23.33
N ASP A 323 -3.28 16.03 23.87
CA ASP A 323 -4.61 16.25 23.30
C ASP A 323 -4.44 16.84 21.90
N MET A 324 -4.69 16.04 20.86
CA MET A 324 -4.52 16.46 19.47
C MET A 324 -5.41 17.66 19.13
N SER A 325 -6.56 17.82 19.78
CA SER A 325 -7.45 18.97 19.56
C SER A 325 -6.87 20.30 20.07
N SER A 326 -5.89 20.23 20.97
CA SER A 326 -5.17 21.41 21.50
C SER A 326 -4.00 21.87 20.63
N LEU A 327 -3.63 21.08 19.61
CA LEU A 327 -2.56 21.44 18.67
C LEU A 327 -3.04 22.51 17.69
N PRO A 328 -2.14 23.41 17.24
CA PRO A 328 -2.53 24.67 16.61
C PRO A 328 -3.24 24.51 15.26
N ASP A 329 -2.90 23.51 14.46
CA ASP A 329 -3.43 23.30 13.11
C ASP A 329 -3.34 21.82 12.69
N ASP A 330 -3.95 21.47 11.55
CA ASP A 330 -3.98 20.10 11.02
C ASP A 330 -2.60 19.58 10.59
N ASP A 331 -1.73 20.43 10.07
CA ASP A 331 -0.37 20.06 9.67
C ASP A 331 0.45 19.62 10.90
N VAL A 332 0.38 20.37 12.01
CA VAL A 332 1.02 19.99 13.28
C VAL A 332 0.39 18.75 13.89
N ARG A 333 -0.95 18.62 13.85
CA ARG A 333 -1.65 17.40 14.31
C ARG A 333 -1.18 16.17 13.54
N LEU A 334 -1.15 16.26 12.21
CA LEU A 334 -0.77 15.14 11.37
C LEU A 334 0.70 14.77 11.53
N ALA A 335 1.59 15.77 11.64
CA ALA A 335 3.00 15.57 11.95
C ALA A 335 3.20 14.91 13.32
N ARG A 336 2.40 15.32 14.32
CA ARG A 336 2.41 14.70 15.64
C ARG A 336 1.99 13.23 15.55
N SER A 337 0.86 12.94 14.92
CA SER A 337 0.38 11.56 14.75
C SER A 337 1.41 10.69 14.03
N ALA A 338 2.07 11.23 13.00
CA ALA A 338 3.12 10.51 12.26
C ALA A 338 4.32 10.11 13.12
N LEU A 339 4.71 10.90 14.13
CA LEU A 339 5.75 10.48 15.06
C LEU A 339 5.32 9.25 15.89
N TYR A 340 4.10 9.27 16.44
CA TYR A 340 3.60 8.18 17.29
C TYR A 340 3.35 6.90 16.48
N GLU A 341 2.68 7.01 15.34
CA GLU A 341 2.42 5.89 14.44
C GLU A 341 3.72 5.35 13.82
N GLY A 342 4.66 6.22 13.48
CA GLY A 342 5.96 5.82 12.94
C GLY A 342 6.79 5.00 13.93
N ASP A 343 6.79 5.37 15.21
CA ASP A 343 7.45 4.61 16.28
C ASP A 343 6.74 3.29 16.57
N ALA A 344 5.39 3.28 16.59
CA ALA A 344 4.62 2.05 16.70
C ALA A 344 4.88 1.08 15.53
N MET A 345 4.98 1.58 14.30
CA MET A 345 5.37 0.80 13.12
C MET A 345 6.80 0.25 13.21
N ALA A 346 7.74 1.04 13.75
CA ALA A 346 9.11 0.58 13.98
C ALA A 346 9.17 -0.55 15.01
N VAL A 347 8.41 -0.45 16.10
CA VAL A 347 8.31 -1.49 17.13
C VAL A 347 7.62 -2.74 16.60
N MET A 348 6.49 -2.59 15.90
CA MET A 348 5.78 -3.68 15.24
C MET A 348 6.72 -4.45 14.30
N THR A 349 7.50 -3.72 13.50
CA THR A 349 8.48 -4.30 12.57
C THR A 349 9.62 -4.99 13.30
N ALA A 350 10.19 -4.36 14.32
CA ALA A 350 11.26 -4.92 15.14
C ALA A 350 10.82 -6.20 15.87
N PHE A 351 9.63 -6.18 16.45
CA PHE A 351 9.02 -7.32 17.11
C PHE A 351 8.80 -8.49 16.13
N GLY A 352 8.21 -8.21 14.96
CA GLY A 352 8.03 -9.21 13.91
C GLY A 352 9.36 -9.79 13.43
N ALA A 353 10.38 -8.96 13.24
CA ALA A 353 11.71 -9.38 12.82
C ALA A 353 12.37 -10.31 13.85
N LEU A 354 12.32 -9.97 15.14
CA LEU A 354 12.87 -10.82 16.21
C LEU A 354 12.18 -12.19 16.27
N ARG A 355 10.84 -12.22 16.17
CA ARG A 355 10.08 -13.48 16.12
C ARG A 355 10.43 -14.34 14.92
N ALA A 356 10.76 -13.70 13.79
CA ALA A 356 11.17 -14.37 12.57
C ALA A 356 12.69 -14.64 12.50
N HIS A 357 13.45 -14.34 13.57
CA HIS A 357 14.91 -14.43 13.61
C HIS A 357 15.61 -13.64 12.46
N LYS A 358 15.04 -12.49 12.09
CA LYS A 358 15.57 -11.58 11.08
C LYS A 358 16.32 -10.39 11.71
N PRO A 359 17.30 -9.80 11.03
CA PRO A 359 17.97 -8.59 11.52
C PRO A 359 16.99 -7.44 11.67
N VAL A 360 16.88 -6.89 12.89
CA VAL A 360 15.91 -5.84 13.23
C VAL A 360 16.15 -4.55 12.45
N ARG A 361 17.39 -4.07 12.44
CA ARG A 361 17.76 -2.80 11.80
C ARG A 361 17.49 -2.83 10.30
N ALA A 362 17.90 -3.91 9.63
CA ALA A 362 17.59 -4.10 8.22
C ALA A 362 16.09 -4.24 7.94
N SER A 363 15.34 -4.95 8.80
CA SER A 363 13.88 -5.10 8.65
C SER A 363 13.15 -3.76 8.78
N ILE A 364 13.54 -2.92 9.74
CA ILE A 364 13.01 -1.55 9.89
C ILE A 364 13.32 -0.73 8.64
N ALA A 365 14.58 -0.73 8.18
CA ALA A 365 14.98 0.05 7.02
C ALA A 365 14.23 -0.38 5.74
N THR A 366 14.13 -1.69 5.48
CA THR A 366 13.43 -2.23 4.31
C THR A 366 11.92 -1.98 4.38
N GLY A 367 11.30 -2.17 5.56
CA GLY A 367 9.89 -1.89 5.76
C GLY A 367 9.54 -0.43 5.50
N ALA A 368 10.32 0.49 6.07
CA ALA A 368 10.16 1.93 5.87
C ALA A 368 10.37 2.35 4.41
N ALA A 369 11.41 1.85 3.74
CA ALA A 369 11.65 2.12 2.33
C ALA A 369 10.51 1.62 1.43
N THR A 370 9.97 0.44 1.73
CA THR A 370 8.85 -0.15 0.98
C THR A 370 7.59 0.72 1.11
N LEU A 371 7.25 1.18 2.32
CA LEU A 371 6.07 2.03 2.51
C LEU A 371 6.25 3.43 1.93
N ARG A 372 7.44 4.04 2.08
CA ARG A 372 7.73 5.36 1.49
C ARG A 372 7.67 5.36 -0.03
N GLY A 373 8.00 4.24 -0.65
CA GLY A 373 8.12 4.09 -2.09
C GLY A 373 6.79 4.06 -2.86
N LEU A 374 5.67 3.86 -2.17
CA LEU A 374 4.38 3.62 -2.79
C LEU A 374 3.39 4.72 -2.40
N ASP A 375 2.56 5.16 -3.35
CA ASP A 375 1.46 6.06 -3.04
C ASP A 375 0.39 5.37 -2.18
N ALA A 376 -0.43 6.17 -1.48
CA ALA A 376 -1.43 5.66 -0.55
C ALA A 376 -2.44 4.71 -1.21
N GLN A 377 -2.84 4.98 -2.45
CA GLN A 377 -3.81 4.13 -3.15
C GLN A 377 -3.19 2.77 -3.51
N THR A 378 -1.95 2.77 -3.97
CA THR A 378 -1.19 1.56 -4.28
C THR A 378 -0.96 0.72 -3.02
N LEU A 379 -0.57 1.35 -1.90
CA LEU A 379 -0.44 0.66 -0.61
C LEU A 379 -1.71 -0.05 -0.17
N LEU A 380 -2.86 0.64 -0.26
CA LEU A 380 -4.15 0.07 0.13
C LEU A 380 -4.57 -1.08 -0.79
N ARG A 381 -4.34 -0.97 -2.10
CA ARG A 381 -4.60 -2.06 -3.05
C ARG A 381 -3.75 -3.29 -2.78
N VAL A 382 -2.45 -3.09 -2.50
CA VAL A 382 -1.51 -4.20 -2.23
C VAL A 382 -1.80 -4.85 -0.88
N SER A 383 -2.13 -4.07 0.14
CA SER A 383 -2.46 -4.61 1.46
C SER A 383 -3.77 -5.41 1.46
N GLY A 384 -4.75 -5.01 0.63
CA GLY A 384 -6.06 -5.66 0.54
C GLY A 384 -6.89 -5.60 1.83
N LYS A 385 -6.53 -4.71 2.77
CA LYS A 385 -7.02 -4.74 4.16
C LYS A 385 -7.93 -3.57 4.56
N SER A 386 -8.22 -2.62 3.66
CA SER A 386 -9.10 -1.49 3.98
C SER A 386 -9.96 -1.00 2.78
N PRO A 387 -10.96 -1.78 2.31
CA PRO A 387 -11.81 -1.39 1.19
C PRO A 387 -12.51 -0.03 1.32
N GLN A 388 -13.05 0.36 2.48
CA GLN A 388 -13.76 1.64 2.62
C GLN A 388 -12.76 2.80 2.57
N LEU A 389 -11.58 2.66 3.19
CA LEU A 389 -10.48 3.63 3.04
C LEU A 389 -9.99 3.74 1.58
N LEU A 390 -9.95 2.63 0.84
CA LEU A 390 -9.60 2.66 -0.58
C LEU A 390 -10.61 3.47 -1.41
N HIS A 391 -11.89 3.41 -1.04
CA HIS A 391 -12.99 4.16 -1.67
C HIS A 391 -13.19 5.58 -1.12
N ALA A 392 -12.58 5.91 0.02
CA ALA A 392 -12.64 7.24 0.62
C ALA A 392 -12.05 8.32 -0.30
N PRO A 393 -12.45 9.61 -0.15
CA PRO A 393 -11.83 10.72 -0.87
C PRO A 393 -10.31 10.77 -0.69
N PRO A 394 -9.54 11.26 -1.67
CA PRO A 394 -8.08 11.31 -1.61
C PRO A 394 -7.53 11.99 -0.34
N VAL A 395 -8.15 13.09 0.11
CA VAL A 395 -7.74 13.78 1.33
C VAL A 395 -7.76 12.87 2.56
N LEU A 396 -8.87 12.16 2.78
CA LEU A 396 -8.99 11.25 3.93
C LEU A 396 -8.03 10.06 3.80
N ARG A 397 -7.86 9.53 2.58
CA ARG A 397 -6.96 8.42 2.32
C ARG A 397 -5.50 8.77 2.62
N GLU A 398 -5.05 9.91 2.15
CA GLU A 398 -3.66 10.36 2.30
C GLU A 398 -3.38 10.74 3.75
N GLU A 399 -4.29 11.46 4.42
CA GLU A 399 -4.15 11.84 5.83
C GLU A 399 -4.16 10.62 6.78
N LEU A 400 -4.87 9.53 6.45
CA LEU A 400 -4.84 8.31 7.26
C LEU A 400 -3.65 7.40 6.96
N VAL A 401 -3.08 7.42 5.76
CA VAL A 401 -1.92 6.58 5.39
C VAL A 401 -0.59 7.24 5.79
N LEU A 402 -0.49 8.57 5.71
CA LEU A 402 0.76 9.31 5.94
C LEU A 402 1.40 8.99 7.31
N PRO A 403 0.66 8.96 8.44
CA PRO A 403 1.25 8.68 9.74
C PRO A 403 1.97 7.33 9.81
N TYR A 404 1.44 6.31 9.13
CA TYR A 404 2.03 4.97 9.10
C TYR A 404 3.20 4.89 8.13
N ALA A 405 3.07 5.45 6.93
CA ALA A 405 4.07 5.30 5.89
C ALA A 405 5.25 6.29 6.06
N ALA A 406 4.95 7.59 6.02
CA ALA A 406 5.98 8.62 6.10
C ALA A 406 6.48 8.80 7.54
N GLY A 407 5.61 8.64 8.53
CA GLY A 407 6.01 8.59 9.94
C GLY A 407 7.01 7.48 10.22
N PHE A 408 6.76 6.27 9.69
CA PHE A 408 7.71 5.17 9.83
C PHE A 408 9.04 5.46 9.13
N ALA A 409 9.02 6.12 7.97
CA ALA A 409 10.25 6.53 7.29
C ALA A 409 11.11 7.50 8.12
N LEU A 410 10.50 8.51 8.75
CA LEU A 410 11.21 9.43 9.64
C LEU A 410 11.78 8.70 10.86
N VAL A 411 10.98 7.86 11.52
CA VAL A 411 11.43 7.15 12.73
C VAL A 411 12.49 6.09 12.40
N ALA A 412 12.37 5.40 11.26
CA ALA A 412 13.40 4.48 10.78
C ALA A 412 14.74 5.19 10.56
N GLU A 413 14.72 6.44 10.06
CA GLU A 413 15.94 7.24 9.91
C GLU A 413 16.56 7.61 11.27
N ALA A 414 15.73 7.99 12.26
CA ALA A 414 16.20 8.22 13.63
C ALA A 414 16.76 6.93 14.26
N TYR A 415 16.06 5.81 14.11
CA TYR A 415 16.52 4.51 14.58
C TYR A 415 17.86 4.12 13.92
N ARG A 416 18.02 4.38 12.61
CA ARG A 416 19.27 4.10 11.89
C ARG A 416 20.44 4.95 12.41
N ARG A 417 20.20 6.17 12.88
CA ARG A 417 21.24 7.09 13.41
C ARG A 417 21.64 6.80 14.85
N GLY A 418 20.72 6.32 15.69
CA GLY A 418 21.01 6.19 17.13
C GLY A 418 20.07 5.27 17.91
N GLY A 419 19.39 4.36 17.22
CA GLY A 419 18.44 3.41 17.81
C GLY A 419 17.23 4.09 18.49
N PHE A 420 16.48 3.30 19.26
CA PHE A 420 15.35 3.81 20.04
C PHE A 420 15.70 4.96 21.01
N PRO A 421 16.89 5.03 21.65
CA PRO A 421 17.25 6.18 22.47
C PRO A 421 17.24 7.51 21.70
N LEU A 422 17.55 7.49 20.39
CA LEU A 422 17.43 8.67 19.55
C LEU A 422 15.96 9.00 19.23
N VAL A 423 15.15 7.97 18.97
CA VAL A 423 13.69 8.10 18.77
C VAL A 423 13.03 8.73 20.01
N ASP A 424 13.43 8.32 21.22
CA ASP A 424 12.92 8.88 22.48
C ASP A 424 13.11 10.40 22.59
N ARG A 425 14.22 10.92 22.04
CA ARG A 425 14.49 12.37 22.04
C ARG A 425 13.55 13.13 21.11
N MET A 426 13.03 12.49 20.06
CA MET A 426 12.04 13.09 19.17
C MET A 426 10.74 13.45 19.90
N PHE A 427 10.34 12.70 20.94
CA PHE A 427 9.14 13.05 21.71
C PHE A 427 9.30 14.36 22.51
N ARG A 428 10.54 14.78 22.81
CA ARG A 428 10.84 16.08 23.43
C ARG A 428 10.95 17.21 22.40
N SER A 429 11.45 16.89 21.21
CA SER A 429 11.60 17.81 20.08
C SER A 429 10.87 17.27 18.84
N PRO A 430 9.53 17.21 18.88
CA PRO A 430 8.71 16.55 17.86
C PRO A 430 8.74 17.32 16.53
N PRO A 431 8.49 16.65 15.39
CA PRO A 431 8.29 17.34 14.12
C PRO A 431 7.18 18.38 14.22
N SER A 432 7.41 19.55 13.62
CA SER A 432 6.50 20.70 13.65
C SER A 432 5.66 20.85 12.38
N SER A 433 5.89 20.02 11.36
CA SER A 433 5.15 20.06 10.10
C SER A 433 5.21 18.72 9.38
N VAL A 434 4.25 18.47 8.48
CA VAL A 434 4.27 17.29 7.63
C VAL A 434 5.44 17.32 6.65
N HIS A 435 5.94 18.50 6.27
CA HIS A 435 7.16 18.65 5.47
C HIS A 435 8.35 17.92 6.13
N GLN A 436 8.54 18.08 7.44
CA GLN A 436 9.59 17.36 8.19
C GLN A 436 9.35 15.84 8.25
N ILE A 437 8.11 15.38 8.12
CA ILE A 437 7.78 13.95 8.03
C ILE A 437 8.12 13.39 6.65
N LEU A 438 7.76 14.12 5.59
CA LEU A 438 8.01 13.73 4.20
C LEU A 438 9.50 13.77 3.83
N HIS A 439 10.22 14.70 4.44
CA HIS A 439 11.66 14.97 4.24
C HIS A 439 12.42 14.85 5.57
N PRO A 440 12.81 13.62 6.00
CA PRO A 440 13.53 13.42 7.26
C PRO A 440 14.78 14.29 7.43
N GLU A 441 15.48 14.59 6.34
CA GLU A 441 16.59 15.52 6.28
C GLU A 441 16.25 16.92 6.80
N ALA A 442 15.05 17.44 6.48
CA ALA A 442 14.56 18.73 6.96
C ALA A 442 14.35 18.70 8.48
N TYR A 443 13.83 17.59 9.03
CA TYR A 443 13.72 17.43 10.49
C TYR A 443 15.09 17.44 11.17
N PHE A 444 16.07 16.69 10.66
CA PHE A 444 17.41 16.64 11.26
C PHE A 444 18.19 17.94 11.09
N ALA A 445 17.98 18.66 9.98
CA ALA A 445 18.54 20.00 9.78
C ALA A 445 17.87 21.05 10.68
N GLY A 446 16.65 20.78 11.15
CA GLY A 446 15.85 21.71 11.94
C GLY A 446 15.20 22.80 11.10
N GLU A 447 14.88 22.49 9.84
CA GLU A 447 14.15 23.38 8.95
C GLU A 447 12.72 23.56 9.46
N LEU A 448 12.31 24.81 9.62
CA LEU A 448 10.97 25.16 10.09
C LEU A 448 10.19 25.84 8.97
N PRO A 449 8.87 25.63 8.88
CA PRO A 449 8.03 26.42 8.00
C PRO A 449 8.19 27.92 8.31
N ALA A 450 8.20 28.74 7.27
CA ALA A 450 8.10 30.18 7.34
C ALA A 450 6.85 30.58 8.14
N ALA A 451 7.00 31.59 8.99
CA ALA A 451 5.90 32.12 9.80
C ALA A 451 4.96 32.96 8.93
N VAL A 452 4.04 32.31 8.23
CA VAL A 452 2.98 32.96 7.46
C VAL A 452 1.79 33.24 8.39
N PRO A 453 1.44 34.52 8.64
CA PRO A 453 0.28 34.84 9.47
C PRO A 453 -1.02 34.44 8.77
N ALA A 454 -1.99 33.92 9.53
CA ALA A 454 -3.31 33.61 9.00
C ALA A 454 -4.00 34.88 8.45
N PRO A 455 -4.61 34.81 7.25
CA PRO A 455 -5.37 35.92 6.71
C PRO A 455 -6.50 36.37 7.66
N LEU A 456 -6.55 37.66 8.02
CA LEU A 456 -7.64 38.12 8.89
C LEU A 456 -8.99 38.05 8.18
N PRO A 457 -10.07 37.64 8.88
CA PRO A 457 -11.42 37.67 8.35
C PRO A 457 -11.81 39.08 7.87
N PRO A 458 -12.30 39.25 6.62
CA PRO A 458 -12.85 40.51 6.16
C PRO A 458 -14.05 40.97 7.00
N ALA A 459 -14.30 42.28 7.04
CA ALA A 459 -15.43 42.84 7.77
C ALA A 459 -16.77 42.25 7.30
N GLY A 460 -17.66 41.96 8.24
CA GLY A 460 -18.97 41.34 7.94
C GLY A 460 -18.93 39.83 7.68
N THR A 461 -17.77 39.18 7.86
CA THR A 461 -17.63 37.72 7.76
C THR A 461 -17.26 37.11 9.10
N ARG A 462 -17.53 35.80 9.26
CA ARG A 462 -17.19 35.02 10.46
C ARG A 462 -16.22 33.90 10.09
N ALA A 463 -15.08 33.81 10.78
CA ALA A 463 -14.17 32.69 10.59
C ALA A 463 -14.82 31.37 11.00
N ILE A 464 -14.72 30.36 10.13
CA ILE A 464 -15.17 28.98 10.39
C ILE A 464 -13.97 28.06 10.57
N ALA A 465 -12.93 28.25 9.77
CA ALA A 465 -11.69 27.49 9.85
C ALA A 465 -10.50 28.43 9.68
N ILE A 466 -9.49 28.26 10.53
CA ILE A 466 -8.19 28.92 10.43
C ILE A 466 -7.16 27.83 10.62
N GLY A 467 -6.15 27.77 9.76
CA GLY A 467 -5.16 26.70 9.85
C GLY A 467 -4.08 26.82 8.79
N ARG A 468 -3.39 25.70 8.61
CA ARG A 468 -2.32 25.49 7.64
C ARG A 468 -2.66 24.24 6.83
N MET A 469 -2.46 24.29 5.52
CA MET A 469 -2.59 23.10 4.67
C MET A 469 -1.36 22.20 4.78
N GLY A 470 -0.17 22.78 4.98
CA GLY A 470 1.08 22.02 5.00
C GLY A 470 1.46 21.60 3.58
N GLU A 471 2.59 20.92 3.43
CA GLU A 471 3.00 20.39 2.12
C GLU A 471 1.96 19.39 1.57
N LEU A 472 1.49 18.45 2.40
CA LEU A 472 0.50 17.46 1.98
C LEU A 472 -0.82 18.12 1.55
N GLY A 473 -1.39 18.99 2.38
CA GLY A 473 -2.65 19.64 2.06
C GLY A 473 -2.54 20.56 0.85
N THR A 474 -1.40 21.24 0.68
CA THR A 474 -1.12 22.07 -0.50
C THR A 474 -1.09 21.20 -1.76
N ARG A 475 -0.38 20.07 -1.71
CA ARG A 475 -0.36 19.09 -2.81
C ARG A 475 -1.77 18.61 -3.15
N LEU A 476 -2.54 18.18 -2.15
CA LEU A 476 -3.92 17.70 -2.32
C LEU A 476 -4.85 18.78 -2.92
N ALA A 477 -4.74 20.03 -2.48
CA ALA A 477 -5.53 21.14 -3.00
C ALA A 477 -5.23 21.43 -4.48
N LEU A 478 -3.99 21.23 -4.92
CA LEU A 478 -3.60 21.36 -6.32
C LEU A 478 -4.05 20.14 -7.14
N GLU A 479 -3.78 18.93 -6.64
CA GLU A 479 -4.15 17.66 -7.29
C GLU A 479 -5.66 17.47 -7.46
N ALA A 480 -6.48 18.22 -6.72
CA ALA A 480 -7.94 18.23 -6.90
C ALA A 480 -8.37 18.70 -8.30
N CYS A 481 -7.55 19.53 -8.95
CA CYS A 481 -7.88 20.15 -10.24
C CYS A 481 -6.73 20.10 -11.27
N VAL A 482 -5.53 19.67 -10.87
CA VAL A 482 -4.33 19.62 -11.71
C VAL A 482 -3.74 18.21 -11.68
N GLU A 483 -3.14 17.78 -12.79
CA GLU A 483 -2.49 16.47 -12.88
C GLU A 483 -1.34 16.31 -11.86
N LYS A 484 -1.22 15.12 -11.27
CA LYS A 484 -0.29 14.84 -10.16
C LYS A 484 1.16 15.07 -10.54
N GLU A 485 1.52 14.76 -11.77
CA GLU A 485 2.87 14.87 -12.32
C GLU A 485 3.37 16.33 -12.28
N VAL A 486 2.49 17.30 -12.50
CA VAL A 486 2.83 18.73 -12.42
C VAL A 486 3.06 19.16 -10.96
N VAL A 487 2.26 18.64 -10.03
CA VAL A 487 2.31 19.02 -8.62
C VAL A 487 3.51 18.39 -7.90
N LYS A 488 3.91 17.18 -8.29
CA LYS A 488 4.99 16.41 -7.66
C LYS A 488 6.32 17.15 -7.56
N GLU A 489 6.68 17.91 -8.59
CA GLU A 489 7.93 18.68 -8.63
C GLU A 489 7.85 19.99 -7.84
N ILE A 490 6.64 20.49 -7.56
CA ILE A 490 6.43 21.78 -6.90
C ILE A 490 6.26 21.62 -5.39
N ALA A 491 5.45 20.65 -4.95
CA ALA A 491 5.09 20.48 -3.55
C ALA A 491 6.29 20.41 -2.59
N PRO A 492 7.43 19.75 -2.91
CA PRO A 492 8.60 19.71 -2.03
C PRO A 492 9.22 21.08 -1.73
N HIS A 493 8.96 22.10 -2.56
CA HIS A 493 9.43 23.47 -2.34
C HIS A 493 8.50 24.29 -1.43
N TRP A 494 7.41 23.70 -0.93
CA TRP A 494 6.56 24.35 0.05
C TRP A 494 7.39 24.76 1.26
N SER A 495 7.29 26.02 1.68
CA SER A 495 8.05 26.54 2.82
C SER A 495 7.16 27.09 3.92
N GLY A 496 5.85 27.09 3.78
CA GLY A 496 4.92 27.56 4.80
C GLY A 496 3.60 28.01 4.20
N ASP A 497 2.52 27.97 4.95
CA ASP A 497 1.25 28.56 4.54
C ASP A 497 0.36 28.89 5.74
N ALA A 498 -0.69 29.66 5.46
CA ALA A 498 -1.81 29.83 6.35
C ALA A 498 -3.07 30.19 5.58
N TYR A 499 -4.21 29.66 6.00
CA TYR A 499 -5.51 29.93 5.41
C TYR A 499 -6.53 30.39 6.44
N THR A 500 -7.58 31.02 5.96
CA THR A 500 -8.80 31.32 6.71
C THR A 500 -10.01 31.14 5.80
N VAL A 501 -10.93 30.29 6.22
CA VAL A 501 -12.24 30.11 5.60
C VAL A 501 -13.25 30.90 6.42
N VAL A 502 -13.98 31.78 5.75
CA VAL A 502 -14.98 32.65 6.37
C VAL A 502 -16.37 32.38 5.79
N GLU A 503 -17.38 32.49 6.63
CA GLU A 503 -18.78 32.51 6.24
C GLU A 503 -19.24 33.97 6.10
N GLY A 504 -19.78 34.30 4.94
CA GLY A 504 -20.45 35.56 4.65
C GLY A 504 -21.98 35.45 4.74
N PRO A 505 -22.71 36.50 4.31
CA PRO A 505 -24.17 36.50 4.30
C PRO A 505 -24.77 35.30 3.54
N LYS A 506 -25.89 34.77 4.04
CA LYS A 506 -26.63 33.64 3.43
C LYS A 506 -25.84 32.32 3.33
N GLY A 507 -24.83 32.11 4.18
CA GLY A 507 -24.09 30.85 4.24
C GLY A 507 -23.10 30.63 3.10
N VAL A 508 -22.71 31.69 2.39
CA VAL A 508 -21.70 31.62 1.32
C VAL A 508 -20.30 31.67 1.95
N LEU A 509 -19.49 30.66 1.67
CA LEU A 509 -18.12 30.57 2.15
C LEU A 509 -17.13 31.27 1.20
N SER A 510 -16.06 31.77 1.80
CA SER A 510 -14.91 32.37 1.13
C SER A 510 -13.60 31.84 1.72
N LEU A 511 -12.58 31.74 0.88
CA LEU A 511 -11.23 31.30 1.24
C LEU A 511 -10.24 32.44 1.04
N LEU A 512 -9.39 32.66 2.04
CA LEU A 512 -8.15 33.40 1.92
C LEU A 512 -7.00 32.43 2.24
N TRP A 513 -5.99 32.34 1.38
CA TRP A 513 -4.86 31.45 1.57
C TRP A 513 -3.57 32.09 1.09
N THR A 514 -2.52 32.00 1.90
CA THR A 514 -1.19 32.52 1.57
C THR A 514 -0.19 31.40 1.72
N THR A 515 0.60 31.17 0.68
CA THR A 515 1.65 30.15 0.64
C THR A 515 3.00 30.80 0.41
N ALA A 516 4.02 30.29 1.08
CA ALA A 516 5.42 30.64 0.92
C ALA A 516 6.16 29.48 0.24
N TRP A 517 7.13 29.82 -0.61
CA TRP A 517 7.89 28.85 -1.41
C TRP A 517 9.39 29.13 -1.36
N SER A 518 10.18 28.07 -1.26
CA SER A 518 11.64 28.14 -1.34
C SER A 518 12.13 28.03 -2.79
N GLY A 519 13.41 28.28 -3.04
CA GLY A 519 14.03 28.04 -4.36
C GLY A 519 13.54 28.95 -5.50
N GLY A 520 12.79 30.02 -5.21
CA GLY A 520 12.31 30.96 -6.22
C GLY A 520 11.19 30.41 -7.12
N VAL A 521 10.53 29.32 -6.72
CA VAL A 521 9.48 28.68 -7.54
C VAL A 521 8.11 29.35 -7.44
N ALA A 522 7.93 30.35 -6.56
CA ALA A 522 6.63 30.99 -6.32
C ALA A 522 5.93 31.51 -7.59
N PRO A 523 6.62 32.12 -8.59
CA PRO A 523 5.98 32.51 -9.85
C PRO A 523 5.43 31.32 -10.64
N ASN A 524 6.15 30.19 -10.67
CA ASN A 524 5.70 28.96 -11.32
C ASN A 524 4.50 28.38 -10.58
N VAL A 525 4.55 28.35 -9.25
CA VAL A 525 3.41 27.92 -8.42
C VAL A 525 2.19 28.79 -8.68
N SER A 526 2.35 30.12 -8.75
CA SER A 526 1.26 31.04 -9.04
C SER A 526 0.56 30.70 -10.37
N ASN A 527 1.34 30.32 -11.38
CA ASN A 527 0.79 29.88 -12.67
C ASN A 527 0.05 28.53 -12.56
N VAL A 528 0.60 27.56 -11.83
CA VAL A 528 -0.07 26.27 -11.59
C VAL A 528 -1.35 26.45 -10.78
N MET A 529 -1.33 27.27 -9.74
CA MET A 529 -2.52 27.60 -8.94
C MET A 529 -3.61 28.25 -9.79
N LYS A 530 -3.29 29.08 -10.79
CA LYS A 530 -4.31 29.64 -11.70
C LYS A 530 -5.04 28.56 -12.52
N LEU A 531 -4.43 27.40 -12.73
CA LEU A 531 -5.08 26.29 -13.44
C LEU A 531 -6.24 25.69 -12.63
N VAL A 532 -6.32 25.91 -11.31
CA VAL A 532 -7.42 25.39 -10.48
C VAL A 532 -8.72 26.20 -10.62
N GLN A 533 -8.66 27.41 -11.18
CA GLN A 533 -9.80 28.34 -11.17
C GLN A 533 -11.04 27.82 -11.91
N PRO A 534 -10.95 27.22 -13.11
CA PRO A 534 -12.12 26.67 -13.81
C PRO A 534 -12.81 25.56 -12.99
N CYS A 535 -12.02 24.65 -12.43
CA CYS A 535 -12.50 23.58 -11.55
C CYS A 535 -13.24 24.14 -10.31
N TRP A 536 -12.75 25.23 -9.73
CA TRP A 536 -13.42 25.93 -8.63
C TRP A 536 -14.71 26.66 -9.04
N GLN A 537 -14.79 27.17 -10.28
CA GLN A 537 -16.01 27.76 -10.82
C GLN A 537 -17.10 26.69 -11.02
N ASP A 538 -16.73 25.53 -11.56
CA ASP A 538 -17.63 24.39 -11.74
C ASP A 538 -18.16 23.87 -10.40
N GLN A 539 -17.29 23.76 -9.39
CA GLN A 539 -17.70 23.38 -8.04
C GLN A 539 -18.70 24.40 -7.45
N ALA A 540 -18.45 25.70 -7.62
CA ALA A 540 -19.34 26.75 -7.12
C ALA A 540 -20.72 26.74 -7.81
N ALA A 541 -20.78 26.32 -9.08
CA ALA A 541 -22.03 26.19 -9.83
C ALA A 541 -22.93 25.04 -9.34
N SER A 542 -22.40 24.10 -8.55
CA SER A 542 -23.15 22.92 -8.05
C SER A 542 -24.18 23.24 -6.95
N GLY A 543 -24.28 24.49 -6.51
CA GLY A 543 -25.22 24.92 -5.49
C GLY A 543 -24.77 24.58 -4.05
N PRO A 544 -25.65 24.76 -3.05
CA PRO A 544 -25.29 24.48 -1.67
C PRO A 544 -25.12 22.98 -1.42
N ASN A 545 -24.18 22.64 -0.54
CA ASN A 545 -24.02 21.28 -0.04
C ASN A 545 -25.18 20.90 0.91
N PRO A 546 -25.27 19.64 1.38
CA PRO A 546 -26.32 19.21 2.31
C PRO A 546 -26.39 19.98 3.64
N LEU A 547 -25.36 20.76 3.98
CA LEU A 547 -25.29 21.60 5.17
C LEU A 547 -25.74 23.05 4.90
N GLY A 548 -26.12 23.38 3.66
CA GLY A 548 -26.56 24.71 3.25
C GLY A 548 -25.43 25.67 2.89
N TRP A 549 -24.17 25.22 2.88
CA TRP A 549 -23.03 26.04 2.48
C TRP A 549 -22.77 25.96 0.98
N SER A 550 -22.46 27.10 0.37
CA SER A 550 -21.99 27.20 -1.01
C SER A 550 -20.68 27.98 -1.09
N MET A 551 -19.99 27.89 -2.22
CA MET A 551 -18.82 28.73 -2.52
C MET A 551 -19.22 29.82 -3.50
N GLY A 552 -18.69 31.03 -3.33
CA GLY A 552 -18.76 32.03 -4.40
C GLY A 552 -17.90 31.61 -5.61
N PRO A 553 -18.31 31.93 -6.85
CA PRO A 553 -17.65 31.44 -8.06
C PRO A 553 -16.32 32.15 -8.38
N GLU A 554 -16.17 33.39 -7.93
CA GLU A 554 -15.01 34.21 -8.25
C GLU A 554 -13.77 33.78 -7.45
N SER A 555 -12.60 33.87 -8.09
CA SER A 555 -11.32 33.66 -7.44
C SER A 555 -10.24 34.55 -8.04
N LYS A 556 -9.27 34.93 -7.23
CA LYS A 556 -8.09 35.68 -7.65
C LYS A 556 -6.84 35.03 -7.07
N ILE A 557 -5.81 34.92 -7.90
CA ILE A 557 -4.52 34.30 -7.55
C ILE A 557 -3.41 35.20 -8.07
N ALA A 558 -2.49 35.59 -7.20
CA ALA A 558 -1.33 36.40 -7.56
C ALA A 558 -0.12 36.00 -6.73
N GLY A 559 1.08 36.17 -7.30
CA GLY A 559 2.34 35.82 -6.64
C GLY A 559 3.33 36.98 -6.60
N SER A 560 4.29 36.87 -5.70
CA SER A 560 5.53 37.62 -5.65
C SER A 560 6.72 36.66 -5.87
N THR A 561 7.93 37.07 -5.49
CA THR A 561 9.12 36.21 -5.53
C THR A 561 9.05 35.03 -4.56
N GLU A 562 8.38 35.20 -3.42
CA GLU A 562 8.36 34.21 -2.32
C GLU A 562 6.96 33.77 -1.92
N LEU A 563 5.93 34.56 -2.24
CA LEU A 563 4.55 34.31 -1.82
C LEU A 563 3.63 34.06 -2.99
N VAL A 564 2.63 33.21 -2.77
CA VAL A 564 1.42 33.16 -3.59
C VAL A 564 0.20 33.38 -2.69
N ALA A 565 -0.62 34.36 -3.05
CA ALA A 565 -1.87 34.67 -2.39
C ALA A 565 -3.04 34.19 -3.24
N VAL A 566 -4.04 33.63 -2.57
CA VAL A 566 -5.27 33.10 -3.14
C VAL A 566 -6.45 33.69 -2.37
N ALA A 567 -7.41 34.23 -3.09
CA ALA A 567 -8.70 34.65 -2.55
C ALA A 567 -9.82 34.02 -3.40
N ARG A 568 -10.85 33.46 -2.77
CA ARG A 568 -11.99 32.83 -3.44
C ARG A 568 -13.29 33.17 -2.73
N GLY A 569 -14.36 33.32 -3.50
CA GLY A 569 -15.72 33.52 -3.03
C GLY A 569 -16.19 34.97 -3.10
N SER A 570 -17.07 35.38 -2.19
CA SER A 570 -17.81 36.66 -2.26
C SER A 570 -17.23 37.78 -1.39
N ILE A 571 -15.92 37.76 -1.14
CA ILE A 571 -15.18 38.81 -0.43
C ILE A 571 -14.50 39.76 -1.44
N ASP A 572 -13.99 40.90 -0.96
CA ASP A 572 -13.12 41.78 -1.76
C ASP A 572 -11.80 41.06 -2.07
N LEU A 573 -11.73 40.44 -3.26
CA LEU A 573 -10.60 39.61 -3.69
C LEU A 573 -9.33 40.44 -3.89
N ASP A 574 -9.45 41.69 -4.33
CA ASP A 574 -8.33 42.59 -4.58
C ASP A 574 -7.68 43.01 -3.26
N ALA A 575 -8.49 43.48 -2.32
CA ALA A 575 -8.01 43.84 -0.99
C ALA A 575 -7.40 42.63 -0.27
N ALA A 576 -8.01 41.45 -0.40
CA ALA A 576 -7.49 40.21 0.17
C ALA A 576 -6.09 39.87 -0.38
N ILE A 577 -5.93 39.86 -1.71
CA ILE A 577 -4.64 39.54 -2.36
C ILE A 577 -3.57 40.58 -2.03
N SER A 578 -3.86 41.87 -2.17
CA SER A 578 -2.90 42.94 -1.92
C SER A 578 -2.39 42.90 -0.48
N ARG A 579 -3.26 42.61 0.49
CA ARG A 579 -2.87 42.48 1.89
C ARG A 579 -1.91 41.31 2.13
N GLN A 580 -2.16 40.15 1.52
CA GLN A 580 -1.31 38.98 1.73
C GLN A 580 0.05 39.12 1.04
N LEU A 581 0.11 39.70 -0.17
CA LEU A 581 1.38 39.92 -0.87
C LEU A 581 2.24 41.04 -0.26
N ALA A 582 1.66 41.87 0.61
CA ALA A 582 2.41 42.84 1.41
C ALA A 582 3.17 42.19 2.58
N LEU A 583 2.89 40.93 2.90
CA LEU A 583 3.59 40.20 3.95
C LEU A 583 5.07 39.99 3.62
N ARG A 584 5.87 39.85 4.68
CA ARG A 584 7.28 39.48 4.65
C ARG A 584 7.48 38.34 5.64
N PRO A 585 7.28 37.08 5.22
CA PRO A 585 7.42 35.94 6.10
C PRO A 585 8.84 35.87 6.62
N VAL A 586 8.99 35.51 7.89
CA VAL A 586 10.31 35.27 8.48
C VAL A 586 10.57 33.77 8.40
N MET A 587 11.66 33.41 7.70
CA MET A 587 12.25 32.08 7.83
C MET A 587 13.10 32.04 9.09
N ALA A 588 12.78 31.12 9.99
CA ALA A 588 13.65 30.84 11.13
C ALA A 588 14.95 30.18 10.63
N ALA A 589 16.07 30.52 11.26
CA ALA A 589 17.30 29.78 11.03
C ALA A 589 17.12 28.33 11.47
N ALA A 590 17.59 27.39 10.65
CA ALA A 590 17.49 25.99 10.96
C ALA A 590 18.36 25.64 12.18
N VAL A 591 17.75 25.02 13.19
CA VAL A 591 18.45 24.56 14.40
C VAL A 591 18.12 23.09 14.62
N PRO A 592 19.09 22.17 14.47
CA PRO A 592 18.86 20.74 14.63
C PRO A 592 18.17 20.39 15.97
N PRO A 593 16.94 19.83 15.95
CA PRO A 593 16.13 19.63 17.16
C PRO A 593 16.74 18.62 18.14
N LEU A 594 17.66 17.78 17.65
CA LEU A 594 18.32 16.70 18.39
C LEU A 594 19.83 16.96 18.59
N GLY A 595 20.28 18.20 18.34
CA GLY A 595 21.69 18.58 18.30
C GLY A 595 22.43 17.96 17.12
N ASN A 596 23.76 17.87 17.22
CA ASN A 596 24.61 17.27 16.19
C ASN A 596 24.44 15.74 16.18
N VAL A 597 23.48 15.26 15.41
CA VAL A 597 23.30 13.84 15.10
C VAL A 597 23.94 13.59 13.74
N PRO A 598 25.04 12.83 13.66
CA PRO A 598 25.66 12.54 12.37
C PRO A 598 24.64 11.83 11.46
N PRO A 599 24.72 12.03 10.14
CA PRO A 599 23.94 11.22 9.21
C PRO A 599 24.30 9.75 9.45
N ALA A 600 23.32 8.86 9.29
CA ALA A 600 23.62 7.47 9.55
C ALA A 600 24.63 6.92 8.52
N PRO A 601 25.40 5.85 8.87
CA PRO A 601 26.68 5.48 8.24
C PRO A 601 26.70 5.17 6.73
N SER A 602 25.56 5.30 6.06
CA SER A 602 25.35 4.94 4.64
C SER A 602 24.32 5.85 3.94
N ALA A 603 24.14 7.09 4.41
CA ALA A 603 23.02 7.95 3.98
C ALA A 603 23.09 8.46 2.54
N GLU A 604 24.23 8.33 1.83
CA GLU A 604 24.28 8.74 0.43
C GLU A 604 23.41 7.80 -0.42
N ALA A 605 22.38 8.39 -1.04
CA ALA A 605 21.54 7.70 -1.99
C ALA A 605 22.35 7.21 -3.20
N THR A 606 21.89 6.11 -3.79
CA THR A 606 22.42 5.68 -5.08
C THR A 606 22.18 6.76 -6.12
N ARG A 607 23.24 7.12 -6.83
CA ARG A 607 23.21 8.11 -7.90
C ARG A 607 23.51 7.45 -9.23
N VAL A 608 22.82 7.91 -10.28
CA VAL A 608 23.11 7.59 -11.67
C VAL A 608 23.45 8.92 -12.35
N ASP A 609 24.71 9.10 -12.74
CA ASP A 609 25.20 10.34 -13.37
C ASP A 609 26.25 10.00 -14.43
N GLY A 610 26.24 10.73 -15.55
CA GLY A 610 27.24 10.60 -16.61
C GLY A 610 27.40 9.19 -17.19
N GLY A 611 26.33 8.38 -17.21
CA GLY A 611 26.40 6.99 -17.68
C GLY A 611 27.00 6.03 -16.66
N ARG A 612 27.07 6.39 -15.36
CA ARG A 612 27.60 5.53 -14.30
C ARG A 612 26.68 5.57 -13.08
N PHE A 613 26.48 4.43 -12.43
CA PHE A 613 25.84 4.38 -11.13
C PHE A 613 26.85 4.16 -10.01
N VAL A 614 26.59 4.77 -8.85
CA VAL A 614 27.34 4.57 -7.61
C VAL A 614 26.34 4.40 -6.48
N SER A 615 26.42 3.26 -5.79
CA SER A 615 25.74 2.99 -4.52
C SER A 615 26.78 3.00 -3.39
N PRO A 616 26.87 4.09 -2.63
CA PRO A 616 27.75 4.17 -1.46
C PRO A 616 27.32 3.18 -0.37
N ARG A 617 26.01 2.98 -0.19
CA ARG A 617 25.43 2.08 0.82
C ARG A 617 25.80 0.62 0.62
N LEU A 618 25.78 0.15 -0.63
CA LEU A 618 26.24 -1.20 -0.96
C LEU A 618 27.73 -1.26 -1.31
N ALA A 619 28.43 -0.11 -1.38
CA ALA A 619 29.77 -0.01 -1.96
C ALA A 619 29.84 -0.67 -3.35
N LEU A 620 28.90 -0.32 -4.23
CA LEU A 620 28.84 -0.80 -5.62
C LEU A 620 28.97 0.34 -6.60
N ALA A 621 29.55 0.07 -7.76
CA ALA A 621 29.47 0.94 -8.93
C ALA A 621 29.42 0.13 -10.21
N GLY A 622 28.88 0.72 -11.28
CA GLY A 622 28.84 0.13 -12.62
C GLY A 622 28.47 1.15 -13.68
N GLU A 623 28.65 0.79 -14.94
CA GLU A 623 28.39 1.64 -16.10
C GLU A 623 26.95 1.44 -16.57
N VAL A 624 26.17 2.52 -16.64
CA VAL A 624 24.80 2.52 -17.18
C VAL A 624 24.86 2.62 -18.71
N PRO A 625 24.28 1.66 -19.44
CA PRO A 625 24.37 1.66 -20.91
C PRO A 625 23.71 2.87 -21.56
N GLU A 626 24.21 3.25 -22.73
CA GLU A 626 23.70 4.41 -23.47
C GLU A 626 22.20 4.31 -23.80
N GLY A 627 21.46 5.38 -23.48
CA GLY A 627 20.02 5.46 -23.66
C GLY A 627 19.19 4.67 -22.65
N PHE A 628 19.82 4.11 -21.60
CA PHE A 628 19.10 3.69 -20.39
C PHE A 628 19.10 4.84 -19.38
N GLU A 629 17.96 5.01 -18.71
CA GLU A 629 17.77 6.03 -17.68
C GLU A 629 17.45 5.36 -16.34
N ALA A 630 17.72 6.08 -15.25
CA ALA A 630 17.34 5.63 -13.92
C ALA A 630 15.81 5.47 -13.83
N ASP A 631 15.37 4.31 -13.34
CA ASP A 631 13.96 4.01 -13.16
C ASP A 631 13.55 4.21 -11.70
N SER A 632 12.92 5.34 -11.41
CA SER A 632 12.41 5.66 -10.07
C SER A 632 11.12 4.92 -9.71
N SER A 633 10.55 4.11 -10.62
CA SER A 633 9.31 3.36 -10.35
C SER A 633 9.47 2.14 -9.45
N ASN A 634 10.72 1.70 -9.19
CA ASN A 634 11.02 0.63 -8.25
C ASN A 634 11.75 1.19 -7.01
N PRO A 635 11.01 1.63 -5.99
CA PRO A 635 11.58 2.32 -4.82
C PRO A 635 12.36 1.41 -3.87
N VAL A 636 12.25 0.08 -4.04
CA VAL A 636 12.96 -0.91 -3.22
C VAL A 636 14.29 -1.31 -3.88
N ALA A 637 14.49 -0.94 -5.14
CA ALA A 637 15.75 -1.18 -5.84
C ALA A 637 16.87 -0.29 -5.29
N GLU A 638 18.08 -0.84 -5.23
CA GLU A 638 19.25 -0.02 -4.99
C GLU A 638 19.56 0.84 -6.22
N VAL A 639 19.44 0.24 -7.41
CA VAL A 639 19.41 0.94 -8.69
C VAL A 639 18.50 0.16 -9.63
N ALA A 640 17.65 0.89 -10.35
CA ALA A 640 16.91 0.35 -11.50
C ALA A 640 17.21 1.22 -12.71
N ILE A 641 17.39 0.59 -13.86
CA ILE A 641 17.59 1.26 -15.15
C ILE A 641 16.60 0.71 -16.16
N LYS A 642 16.06 1.56 -17.01
CA LYS A 642 15.14 1.14 -18.08
C LYS A 642 15.40 1.89 -19.37
N LYS A 643 15.02 1.25 -20.47
CA LYS A 643 14.92 1.86 -21.80
C LYS A 643 13.62 1.41 -22.44
N LEU A 644 12.81 2.38 -22.84
CA LEU A 644 11.48 2.12 -23.41
C LEU A 644 11.58 1.15 -24.60
N GLY A 645 10.74 0.11 -24.60
CA GLY A 645 10.71 -0.93 -25.64
C GLY A 645 11.89 -1.91 -25.66
N THR A 646 12.96 -1.67 -24.89
CA THR A 646 14.16 -2.53 -24.85
C THR A 646 14.20 -3.40 -23.59
N GLY A 647 13.65 -2.90 -22.48
CA GLY A 647 13.63 -3.56 -21.18
C GLY A 647 14.44 -2.80 -20.12
N GLY A 648 14.86 -3.49 -19.06
CA GLY A 648 15.54 -2.87 -17.92
C GLY A 648 16.25 -3.86 -17.01
N ALA A 649 17.04 -3.31 -16.09
CA ALA A 649 17.75 -4.06 -15.07
C ALA A 649 17.53 -3.45 -13.70
N THR A 650 17.53 -4.28 -12.66
CA THR A 650 17.32 -3.88 -11.28
C THR A 650 18.31 -4.61 -10.38
N VAL A 651 19.09 -3.83 -9.62
CA VAL A 651 19.94 -4.33 -8.55
C VAL A 651 19.22 -4.11 -7.22
N SER A 652 19.14 -5.14 -6.39
CA SER A 652 18.50 -5.06 -5.07
C SER A 652 19.30 -5.79 -4.01
N PHE A 653 19.19 -5.32 -2.77
CA PHE A 653 19.81 -5.93 -1.60
C PHE A 653 18.77 -6.67 -0.76
N VAL A 654 19.02 -7.93 -0.48
CA VAL A 654 18.16 -8.79 0.34
C VAL A 654 18.86 -9.02 1.68
N PRO A 655 18.34 -8.50 2.81
CA PRO A 655 19.01 -8.54 4.12
C PRO A 655 18.90 -9.90 4.83
N GLU A 656 18.96 -10.99 4.06
CA GLU A 656 18.93 -12.36 4.57
C GLU A 656 19.70 -13.30 3.63
N PRO A 657 20.25 -14.40 4.17
CA PRO A 657 20.99 -15.37 3.35
C PRO A 657 20.04 -16.09 2.39
N LEU A 658 20.32 -16.02 1.09
CA LEU A 658 19.62 -16.80 0.07
C LEU A 658 20.46 -18.02 -0.34
N ALA A 659 20.27 -19.11 0.39
CA ALA A 659 20.91 -20.40 0.10
C ALA A 659 19.92 -21.56 0.23
N GLY A 660 20.18 -22.66 -0.47
CA GLY A 660 19.34 -23.87 -0.44
C GLY A 660 17.86 -23.56 -0.72
N ALA A 661 16.97 -24.04 0.16
CA ALA A 661 15.53 -23.86 0.01
C ALA A 661 15.09 -22.39 -0.02
N ALA A 662 15.78 -21.49 0.70
CA ALA A 662 15.47 -20.06 0.69
C ALA A 662 15.75 -19.43 -0.68
N LEU A 663 16.84 -19.84 -1.34
CA LEU A 663 17.17 -19.41 -2.70
C LEU A 663 16.13 -19.89 -3.71
N ASP A 664 15.69 -21.15 -3.60
CA ASP A 664 14.63 -21.70 -4.45
C ASP A 664 13.31 -20.95 -4.28
N ALA A 665 12.90 -20.72 -3.03
CA ALA A 665 11.69 -19.96 -2.70
C ALA A 665 11.77 -18.52 -3.22
N PHE A 666 12.94 -17.89 -3.15
CA PHE A 666 13.17 -16.55 -3.70
C PHE A 666 12.95 -16.52 -5.22
N PHE A 667 13.59 -17.43 -5.98
CA PHE A 667 13.40 -17.48 -7.44
C PHE A 667 11.95 -17.74 -7.83
N GLN A 668 11.26 -18.64 -7.14
CA GLN A 668 9.84 -18.92 -7.37
C GLN A 668 8.99 -17.68 -7.10
N THR A 669 9.20 -17.02 -5.97
CA THR A 669 8.43 -15.84 -5.58
C THR A 669 8.68 -14.67 -6.54
N ALA A 670 9.95 -14.36 -6.82
CA ALA A 670 10.33 -13.26 -7.69
C ALA A 670 9.81 -13.47 -9.13
N SER A 671 9.99 -14.66 -9.70
CA SER A 671 9.46 -14.96 -11.04
C SER A 671 7.93 -14.91 -11.07
N ALA A 672 7.22 -15.43 -10.05
CA ALA A 672 5.76 -15.35 -9.98
C ALA A 672 5.25 -13.91 -9.89
N GLN A 673 5.91 -13.05 -9.13
CA GLN A 673 5.57 -11.62 -9.03
C GLN A 673 5.74 -10.90 -10.38
N ILE A 674 6.83 -11.18 -11.09
CA ILE A 674 7.10 -10.57 -12.40
C ILE A 674 6.11 -11.10 -13.44
N ALA A 675 5.79 -12.40 -13.42
CA ALA A 675 4.76 -12.98 -14.27
C ALA A 675 3.41 -12.26 -14.08
N ALA A 676 3.02 -12.04 -12.82
CA ALA A 676 1.79 -11.33 -12.48
C ALA A 676 1.80 -9.88 -12.97
N ALA A 677 2.93 -9.18 -12.84
CA ALA A 677 3.08 -7.80 -13.29
C ALA A 677 3.06 -7.66 -14.82
N GLN A 678 3.58 -8.65 -15.55
CA GLN A 678 3.62 -8.67 -17.02
C GLN A 678 2.34 -9.21 -17.66
N GLY A 679 1.35 -9.66 -16.86
CA GLY A 679 0.10 -10.21 -17.37
C GLY A 679 0.27 -11.51 -18.17
N GLY A 680 1.38 -12.23 -18.00
CA GLY A 680 1.75 -13.37 -18.83
C GLY A 680 2.33 -14.53 -18.02
N HIS A 681 2.37 -15.73 -18.62
CA HIS A 681 3.06 -16.87 -18.05
C HIS A 681 4.55 -16.83 -18.38
N LEU A 682 5.36 -17.25 -17.40
CA LEU A 682 6.79 -17.40 -17.56
C LEU A 682 7.12 -18.87 -17.80
N THR A 683 7.78 -19.17 -18.90
CA THR A 683 8.29 -20.52 -19.18
C THR A 683 9.75 -20.59 -18.75
N TYR A 684 10.08 -21.46 -17.79
CA TYR A 684 11.45 -21.65 -17.32
C TYR A 684 12.36 -22.15 -18.44
N ILE A 685 13.49 -21.47 -18.65
CA ILE A 685 14.48 -21.79 -19.68
C ILE A 685 15.62 -22.62 -19.07
N GLY A 686 16.19 -22.17 -17.96
CA GLY A 686 17.31 -22.87 -17.36
C GLY A 686 18.05 -22.11 -16.27
N LYS A 687 19.12 -22.76 -15.78
CA LYS A 687 20.01 -22.29 -14.73
C LYS A 687 21.43 -22.17 -15.26
N ALA A 688 22.14 -21.12 -14.86
CA ALA A 688 23.55 -20.90 -15.21
C ALA A 688 24.33 -20.37 -14.01
N LYS A 689 25.65 -20.56 -14.01
CA LYS A 689 26.57 -19.90 -13.08
C LYS A 689 27.08 -18.60 -13.70
N ARG A 690 27.05 -17.51 -12.95
CA ARG A 690 27.47 -16.17 -13.36
C ARG A 690 28.32 -15.53 -12.26
N SER A 691 28.71 -14.28 -12.47
CA SER A 691 29.43 -13.50 -11.46
C SER A 691 28.74 -12.15 -11.33
N LEU A 692 28.32 -11.81 -10.11
CA LEU A 692 27.71 -10.51 -9.82
C LEU A 692 28.58 -9.79 -8.81
N ALA A 693 29.01 -8.57 -9.12
CA ALA A 693 29.93 -7.79 -8.28
C ALA A 693 31.24 -8.53 -7.92
N GLY A 694 31.70 -9.46 -8.77
CA GLY A 694 32.94 -10.23 -8.58
C GLY A 694 32.81 -11.51 -7.77
N VAL A 695 31.60 -11.88 -7.33
CA VAL A 695 31.33 -13.12 -6.59
C VAL A 695 30.46 -14.10 -7.39
N PRO A 696 30.62 -15.43 -7.20
CA PRO A 696 29.80 -16.42 -7.89
C PRO A 696 28.30 -16.22 -7.63
N ALA A 697 27.53 -16.17 -8.71
CA ALA A 697 26.08 -15.98 -8.69
C ALA A 697 25.36 -17.15 -9.37
N GLU A 698 24.17 -17.48 -8.88
CA GLU A 698 23.25 -18.36 -9.57
C GLU A 698 22.30 -17.53 -10.42
N GLN A 699 22.25 -17.78 -11.72
CA GLN A 699 21.26 -17.23 -12.63
C GLN A 699 20.17 -18.25 -12.91
N ARG A 700 18.91 -17.81 -12.90
CA ARG A 700 17.78 -18.52 -13.49
C ARG A 700 17.11 -17.66 -14.54
N SER A 701 16.60 -18.27 -15.60
CA SER A 701 16.00 -17.55 -16.72
C SER A 701 14.66 -18.13 -17.15
N TRP A 702 13.79 -17.24 -17.64
CA TRP A 702 12.44 -17.55 -18.11
C TRP A 702 12.14 -16.78 -19.40
N ALA A 703 11.39 -17.40 -20.30
CA ALA A 703 10.78 -16.74 -21.44
C ALA A 703 9.47 -16.08 -21.00
N VAL A 704 9.25 -14.84 -21.43
CA VAL A 704 7.98 -14.13 -21.22
C VAL A 704 7.08 -14.40 -22.42
N GLU A 705 5.98 -15.13 -22.19
CA GLU A 705 5.02 -15.45 -23.24
C GLU A 705 4.38 -14.17 -23.81
N ASN A 706 4.18 -14.14 -25.13
CA ASN A 706 3.53 -13.04 -25.87
C ASN A 706 4.25 -11.69 -25.91
N ALA A 707 5.45 -11.56 -25.32
CA ALA A 707 6.21 -10.32 -25.31
C ALA A 707 7.56 -10.39 -26.06
N GLY A 708 8.02 -11.59 -26.44
CA GLY A 708 9.35 -11.76 -27.07
C GLY A 708 10.52 -11.38 -26.15
N MET A 709 10.26 -11.27 -24.84
CA MET A 709 11.22 -10.88 -23.82
C MET A 709 11.73 -12.08 -23.02
N GLN A 710 12.90 -11.91 -22.40
CA GLN A 710 13.47 -12.87 -21.47
C GLN A 710 13.65 -12.23 -20.10
N LEU A 711 13.27 -12.94 -19.05
CA LEU A 711 13.57 -12.61 -17.66
C LEU A 711 14.81 -13.39 -17.22
N ARG A 712 15.78 -12.72 -16.61
CA ARG A 712 16.94 -13.33 -15.94
C ARG A 712 17.07 -12.76 -14.54
N ILE A 713 17.18 -13.64 -13.55
CA ILE A 713 17.41 -13.26 -12.16
C ILE A 713 18.72 -13.91 -11.73
N GLU A 714 19.62 -13.11 -11.20
CA GLU A 714 20.87 -13.55 -10.59
C GLU A 714 20.83 -13.27 -9.10
N VAL A 715 21.33 -14.22 -8.32
CA VAL A 715 21.46 -14.09 -6.87
C VAL A 715 22.87 -14.47 -6.48
N ALA A 716 23.55 -13.56 -5.77
CA ALA A 716 24.89 -13.77 -5.26
C ALA A 716 24.93 -13.54 -3.73
N PRO A 717 25.72 -14.31 -2.98
CA PRO A 717 25.92 -14.05 -1.57
C PRO A 717 26.61 -12.69 -1.37
N TYR A 718 26.20 -11.96 -0.34
CA TYR A 718 26.73 -10.65 0.01
C TYR A 718 26.97 -10.55 1.52
N CYS A 719 27.76 -9.55 1.97
CA CYS A 719 28.09 -9.36 3.38
C CYS A 719 28.61 -10.65 4.08
N GLY A 720 29.53 -11.36 3.44
CA GLY A 720 30.06 -12.63 3.96
C GLY A 720 29.03 -13.77 3.99
N GLY A 721 27.97 -13.68 3.17
CA GLY A 721 26.90 -14.68 3.09
C GLY A 721 25.74 -14.44 4.06
N LYS A 722 25.77 -13.38 4.87
CA LYS A 722 24.64 -12.97 5.75
C LYS A 722 23.48 -12.34 4.98
N ALA A 723 23.72 -11.89 3.75
CA ALA A 723 22.75 -11.26 2.86
C ALA A 723 22.93 -11.76 1.43
N ALA A 724 22.09 -11.27 0.51
CA ALA A 724 22.22 -11.53 -0.91
C ALA A 724 22.09 -10.24 -1.74
N LEU A 725 22.82 -10.20 -2.85
CA LEU A 725 22.68 -9.20 -3.91
C LEU A 725 21.95 -9.86 -5.08
N THR A 726 20.94 -9.17 -5.62
CA THR A 726 20.13 -9.70 -6.72
C THR A 726 20.19 -8.78 -7.92
N LEU A 727 20.38 -9.34 -9.12
CA LEU A 727 20.27 -8.63 -10.40
C LEU A 727 19.14 -9.24 -11.23
N LEU A 728 18.07 -8.48 -11.42
CA LEU A 728 16.95 -8.83 -12.28
C LEU A 728 17.10 -8.10 -13.61
N ARG A 729 16.90 -8.79 -14.72
CA ARG A 729 16.92 -8.22 -16.08
C ARG A 729 15.72 -8.70 -16.87
N LEU A 730 15.01 -7.76 -17.48
CA LEU A 730 13.90 -8.01 -18.40
C LEU A 730 14.29 -7.42 -19.76
N GLU A 731 14.35 -8.23 -20.81
CA GLU A 731 15.15 -7.88 -21.99
C GLU A 731 14.48 -8.30 -23.30
N GLY A 732 14.33 -7.37 -24.25
CA GLY A 732 13.77 -7.61 -25.58
C GLY A 732 14.83 -7.85 -26.65
N GLY A 733 14.87 -9.05 -27.25
CA GLY A 733 15.81 -9.36 -28.34
C GLY A 733 17.28 -9.57 -27.91
N ALA A 734 18.16 -9.83 -28.89
CA ALA A 734 19.57 -10.19 -28.62
C ALA A 734 20.45 -8.97 -28.28
N ALA A 735 20.20 -7.82 -28.90
CA ALA A 735 20.97 -6.60 -28.64
C ALA A 735 20.77 -6.08 -27.21
N ALA A 736 19.53 -6.10 -26.69
CA ALA A 736 19.23 -5.75 -25.30
C ALA A 736 19.95 -6.68 -24.32
N ARG A 737 19.93 -7.99 -24.59
CA ARG A 737 20.65 -9.01 -23.80
C ARG A 737 22.14 -8.73 -23.71
N MET A 738 22.79 -8.45 -24.85
CA MET A 738 24.21 -8.10 -24.87
C MET A 738 24.50 -6.83 -24.08
N THR A 739 23.65 -5.81 -24.22
CA THR A 739 23.80 -4.54 -23.52
C THR A 739 23.68 -4.71 -22.00
N LEU A 740 22.71 -5.49 -21.53
CA LEU A 740 22.48 -5.75 -20.11
C LEU A 740 23.44 -6.81 -19.54
N ASP A 741 24.07 -7.63 -20.37
CA ASP A 741 25.24 -8.43 -20.00
C ASP A 741 26.47 -7.54 -19.76
N GLN A 742 26.66 -6.48 -20.57
CA GLN A 742 27.72 -5.49 -20.31
C GLN A 742 27.45 -4.71 -19.01
N PHE A 743 26.20 -4.38 -18.73
CA PHE A 743 25.79 -3.80 -17.45
C PHE A 743 26.17 -4.72 -16.28
N GLU A 744 25.73 -6.00 -16.28
CA GLU A 744 26.12 -7.04 -15.29
C GLU A 744 27.65 -7.06 -15.11
N ALA A 745 28.36 -7.16 -16.23
CA ALA A 745 29.81 -7.26 -16.27
C ALA A 745 30.52 -5.97 -15.85
N SER A 746 29.85 -4.83 -15.72
CA SER A 746 30.43 -3.57 -15.22
C SER A 746 30.33 -3.43 -13.71
N ILE A 747 29.41 -4.15 -13.05
CA ILE A 747 29.13 -4.00 -11.61
C ILE A 747 30.32 -4.52 -10.81
N ARG A 748 30.86 -3.68 -9.93
CA ARG A 748 32.01 -4.00 -9.06
C ARG A 748 31.76 -3.51 -7.64
N GLN A 749 32.29 -4.25 -6.67
CA GLN A 749 32.49 -3.73 -5.31
C GLN A 749 33.58 -2.65 -5.32
N THR A 750 33.31 -1.53 -4.69
CA THR A 750 34.22 -0.38 -4.56
C THR A 750 34.88 -0.30 -3.19
N GLY A 751 34.44 -1.12 -2.23
CA GLY A 751 34.96 -1.14 -0.87
C GLY A 751 34.12 -1.99 0.08
N ALA A 752 34.29 -1.77 1.38
CA ALA A 752 33.43 -2.38 2.39
C ALA A 752 32.04 -1.74 2.36
N ALA A 753 31.00 -2.55 2.22
CA ALA A 753 29.63 -2.08 2.13
C ALA A 753 29.08 -1.71 3.52
N PRO A 754 28.76 -0.43 3.79
CA PRO A 754 28.25 0.00 5.10
C PRO A 754 26.99 -0.75 5.54
N VAL A 755 26.11 -1.14 4.60
CA VAL A 755 24.89 -1.89 4.90
C VAL A 755 25.14 -3.21 5.64
N CYS A 756 26.33 -3.80 5.49
CA CYS A 756 26.61 -5.08 6.13
C CYS A 756 26.64 -4.98 7.66
N ALA A 757 26.90 -3.79 8.20
CA ALA A 757 26.81 -3.51 9.63
C ALA A 757 25.36 -3.45 10.14
N ASP A 758 24.36 -3.28 9.26
CA ASP A 758 22.94 -3.29 9.63
C ASP A 758 22.37 -4.72 9.81
N LEU A 759 23.17 -5.74 9.50
CA LEU A 759 22.82 -7.16 9.65
C LEU A 759 23.31 -7.74 10.99
N GLU A 760 24.11 -6.99 11.73
CA GLU A 760 24.59 -7.34 13.07
C GLU A 760 23.62 -6.80 14.13
#